data_AF-A0A031GCW8-F1
#
_entry.id   AF-A0A031GCW8-F1
#
_cell.length_a   1.000
_cell.length_b   1.000
_cell.length_c   1.000
_cell.angle_alpha   90.00
_cell.angle_beta   90.00
_cell.angle_gamma   90.00
#
_symmetry.space_group_name_H-M   'P 1'
#
loop_
_entity.id
_entity.type
_entity.pdbx_description
1 polymer ?
#
loop_
_entity_poly.entity_id
_entity_poly.type
_entity_poly.pdbx_seq_one_letter_code
_entity_poly.pdbx_strand_id
1 'polypeptide(L)'
;MLTRNWPRHLLCLSLSLPLGSALACGPDFPMRLLDNRGQTLAELPEGNFNFEISRLGKTIAGLKNVTAATHNPDDMYGDASEPAAVREKAEQVGLSAEQQTLVKQLRGLTDARQVEVQGASLPAEIRLYVAGAVAFATGDHPLAIEYFNKVLALPADQRPLRSTWAAYSLGRAWFAMSAEAGDVIEVLEEARAAFRQARQMSIDGFSDPLELGVASLGEEARVLRNAGDWNGAIELYEAQNLHGSAVGYTSLKQLMNELAELPEPQLAKLLERKAVQQLVTASLISRMGWSFDEQPSNEKKLIKLLQDSTRGSLENADRLAAMNYQQGDYASAKAFLENAGDGGLAWWLRAKLAVRDGDKNAAAAAYAKAAQAFPQSEDWGYRRTPDWDFETVQPKCRVEGESAILALQRGEYLQAFVQLYRSNSLYWFDAATVAERVLTVDELKRYVDDNVPAPPALTQQQRDNYVPLPVAASLRNLLGRRLLREGHYEEAVGYFDNPDLQHKARLYGEQRMKADAAWWPSKRASALYNAAWTAREWGMDILGYEMAPDYATFGGNYSLESTELKVGPLVAEAEVQRQKASEAQPDERYHYRFVATALASRAADNLPHTSQAFAAVLCNAAGFNSSLEEQSALYRRHVNEGPYVVWAGDFGHQCPYPDFENADKRYVTQVTDAARTALRPYKWPVQIGAIVLAVGVALALISRRQRKSRKR
;
A
#
# COMPACT_ATOMS: atom_id res chain seq x y z
N MET A 1 -17.25 21.35 -49.67
CA MET A 1 -17.18 22.82 -49.46
C MET A 1 -17.11 23.03 -47.95
N LEU A 2 -15.95 22.97 -47.29
CA LEU A 2 -14.93 24.03 -47.11
C LEU A 2 -15.50 25.38 -46.64
N THR A 3 -15.44 25.61 -45.31
CA THR A 3 -15.04 26.86 -44.61
C THR A 3 -14.72 26.45 -43.16
N ARG A 4 -13.49 26.38 -42.61
CA ARG A 4 -12.26 27.20 -42.64
C ARG A 4 -12.28 28.32 -41.58
N ASN A 5 -11.27 28.24 -40.69
CA ASN A 5 -10.75 29.25 -39.75
C ASN A 5 -11.27 29.27 -38.29
N TRP A 6 -10.92 28.23 -37.52
CA TRP A 6 -10.50 28.47 -36.13
C TRP A 6 -9.03 28.89 -36.15
N PRO A 7 -8.64 30.04 -35.57
CA PRO A 7 -7.28 30.52 -35.68
C PRO A 7 -6.34 29.59 -34.88
N ARG A 8 -5.40 28.98 -35.60
CA ARG A 8 -4.29 28.16 -35.10
C ARG A 8 -3.45 28.84 -33.99
N HIS A 9 -3.67 30.13 -33.74
CA HIS A 9 -2.98 30.92 -32.74
C HIS A 9 -3.49 30.72 -31.30
N LEU A 10 -4.72 30.23 -31.10
CA LEU A 10 -5.23 29.96 -29.74
C LEU A 10 -4.67 28.67 -29.13
N LEU A 11 -4.34 27.67 -29.96
CA LEU A 11 -3.68 26.42 -29.52
C LEU A 11 -2.18 26.61 -29.27
N CYS A 12 -1.54 27.58 -29.93
CA CYS A 12 -0.14 27.93 -29.66
C CYS A 12 0.04 28.77 -28.39
N LEU A 13 -1.00 29.52 -27.97
CA LEU A 13 -0.97 30.28 -26.71
C LEU A 13 -1.18 29.39 -25.47
N SER A 14 -1.84 28.23 -25.60
CA SER A 14 -1.90 27.23 -24.51
C SER A 14 -0.59 26.43 -24.36
N LEU A 15 0.28 26.44 -25.38
CA LEU A 15 1.59 25.75 -25.37
C LEU A 15 2.77 26.66 -24.98
N SER A 16 2.52 27.96 -24.74
CA SER A 16 3.56 28.95 -24.40
C SER A 16 3.42 29.55 -23.01
N LEU A 17 2.48 29.06 -22.20
CA LEU A 17 2.65 29.14 -20.75
C LEU A 17 3.86 28.27 -20.41
N PRO A 18 4.86 28.77 -19.66
CA PRO A 18 5.84 27.90 -19.07
C PRO A 18 5.04 27.01 -18.10
N LEU A 19 4.68 25.81 -18.57
CA LEU A 19 4.51 24.67 -17.70
C LEU A 19 5.88 24.52 -17.04
N GLY A 20 6.13 25.33 -16.01
CA GLY A 20 7.30 25.22 -15.16
C GLY A 20 7.36 23.76 -14.81
N SER A 21 8.51 23.14 -15.09
CA SER A 21 8.75 21.70 -15.00
C SER A 21 7.86 21.10 -13.93
N ALA A 22 6.69 20.60 -14.34
CA ALA A 22 5.87 19.82 -13.46
C ALA A 22 6.69 18.54 -13.40
N LEU A 23 7.60 18.49 -12.43
CA LEU A 23 8.09 17.26 -11.86
C LEU A 23 6.82 16.57 -11.38
N ALA A 24 6.14 15.89 -12.31
CA ALA A 24 5.13 14.94 -11.95
C ALA A 24 5.90 13.93 -11.12
N CYS A 25 5.75 14.02 -9.79
CA CYS A 25 6.18 12.97 -8.90
C CYS A 25 5.63 11.68 -9.50
N GLY A 26 6.52 10.76 -9.89
CA GLY A 26 6.10 9.41 -10.22
C GLY A 26 5.29 8.84 -9.04
N PRO A 27 4.49 7.79 -9.24
CA PRO A 27 3.80 7.17 -8.12
C PRO A 27 4.82 6.78 -7.05
N ASP A 28 4.53 7.10 -5.79
CA ASP A 28 5.31 6.56 -4.67
C ASP A 28 5.12 5.04 -4.65
N PHE A 29 6.19 4.29 -4.37
CA PHE A 29 6.14 2.83 -4.26
C PHE A 29 6.32 2.39 -2.81
N PRO A 30 5.76 1.23 -2.41
CA PRO A 30 5.95 0.73 -1.05
C PRO A 30 7.39 0.30 -0.83
N MET A 31 7.90 0.56 0.37
CA MET A 31 9.22 0.13 0.80
C MET A 31 9.37 -1.39 0.68
N ARG A 32 10.50 -1.83 0.11
CA ARG A 32 10.90 -3.24 0.06
C ARG A 32 12.01 -3.52 1.06
N LEU A 33 11.77 -4.45 1.98
CA LEU A 33 12.70 -4.79 3.05
C LEU A 33 13.98 -5.47 2.53
N LEU A 34 13.86 -6.21 1.42
CA LEU A 34 14.94 -7.06 0.89
C LEU A 34 15.92 -6.32 -0.04
N ASP A 35 15.57 -5.15 -0.56
CA ASP A 35 16.41 -4.38 -1.49
C ASP A 35 17.70 -3.89 -0.81
N ASN A 36 17.56 -3.34 0.41
CA ASN A 36 18.67 -2.89 1.23
C ASN A 36 18.58 -3.48 2.64
N ARG A 37 18.83 -4.79 2.74
CA ARG A 37 18.79 -5.56 4.00
C ARG A 37 19.62 -4.96 5.12
N GLY A 38 20.77 -4.36 4.77
CA GLY A 38 21.66 -3.72 5.73
C GLY A 38 21.01 -2.51 6.36
N GLN A 39 20.45 -1.60 5.55
CA GLN A 39 19.72 -0.45 6.02
C GLN A 39 18.46 -0.85 6.79
N THR A 40 17.66 -1.79 6.25
CA THR A 40 16.44 -2.30 6.90
C THR A 40 16.70 -2.79 8.33
N LEU A 41 17.79 -3.55 8.55
CA LEU A 41 18.14 -4.07 9.87
C LEU A 41 18.79 -3.02 10.78
N ALA A 42 19.52 -2.06 10.21
CA ALA A 42 20.21 -1.01 10.96
C ALA A 42 19.25 0.10 11.43
N GLU A 43 18.27 0.46 10.60
CA GLU A 43 17.31 1.51 10.87
C GLU A 43 16.27 1.05 11.91
N LEU A 44 16.00 1.88 12.92
CA LEU A 44 14.77 1.79 13.71
C LEU A 44 13.79 2.82 13.12
N PRO A 45 12.67 2.39 12.50
CA PRO A 45 11.74 3.32 11.92
C PRO A 45 11.21 4.30 12.98
N GLU A 46 11.06 5.56 12.58
CA GLU A 46 10.43 6.57 13.41
C GLU A 46 8.98 6.20 13.72
N GLY A 47 8.56 6.51 14.95
CA GLY A 47 7.16 6.39 15.32
C GLY A 47 6.34 7.53 14.70
N ASN A 48 5.03 7.52 14.93
CA ASN A 48 4.18 8.64 14.62
C ASN A 48 3.83 9.42 15.88
N PHE A 49 3.92 10.74 15.82
CA PHE A 49 3.70 11.58 16.99
C PHE A 49 2.31 11.38 17.59
N ASN A 50 1.27 11.27 16.76
CA ASN A 50 -0.10 11.01 17.20
C ASN A 50 -0.20 9.65 17.92
N PHE A 51 0.45 8.62 17.37
CA PHE A 51 0.52 7.31 18.02
C PHE A 51 1.24 7.42 19.38
N GLU A 52 2.42 8.04 19.44
CA GLU A 52 3.21 8.12 20.68
C GLU A 52 2.47 8.88 21.79
N ILE A 53 1.84 10.02 21.48
CA ILE A 53 1.07 10.77 22.48
C ILE A 53 -0.24 10.07 22.87
N SER A 54 -0.81 9.21 22.02
CA SER A 54 -2.00 8.41 22.38
C SER A 54 -1.70 7.33 23.43
N ARG A 55 -0.42 7.06 23.70
CA ARG A 55 0.02 6.17 24.79
C ARG A 55 0.23 6.94 26.09
N LEU A 56 0.24 8.27 26.01
CA LEU A 56 0.38 9.17 27.14
C LEU A 56 -1.02 9.55 27.67
N GLY A 57 -1.07 10.01 28.91
CA GLY A 57 -2.32 10.41 29.56
C GLY A 57 -3.26 9.27 29.95
N LYS A 58 -4.48 9.66 30.34
CA LYS A 58 -5.59 8.75 30.70
C LYS A 58 -6.92 9.37 30.26
N THR A 59 -7.84 8.54 29.78
CA THR A 59 -9.23 8.95 29.53
C THR A 59 -9.93 9.30 30.84
N ILE A 60 -10.84 10.28 30.80
CA ILE A 60 -11.68 10.64 31.94
C ILE A 60 -12.90 9.72 31.97
N ALA A 61 -13.09 8.99 33.07
CA ALA A 61 -14.21 8.07 33.24
C ALA A 61 -15.55 8.81 33.12
N GLY A 62 -16.47 8.25 32.32
CA GLY A 62 -17.81 8.81 32.09
C GLY A 62 -17.87 9.94 31.06
N LEU A 63 -16.73 10.52 30.67
CA LEU A 63 -16.69 11.55 29.62
C LEU A 63 -16.76 10.88 28.24
N LYS A 64 -17.64 11.38 27.38
CA LYS A 64 -17.84 10.85 26.03
C LYS A 64 -16.68 11.26 25.11
N ASN A 65 -16.38 10.43 24.11
CA ASN A 65 -15.46 10.80 23.04
C ASN A 65 -16.12 11.79 22.08
N VAL A 66 -15.30 12.56 21.39
CA VAL A 66 -15.78 13.45 20.34
C VAL A 66 -16.36 12.67 19.16
N THR A 67 -17.29 13.29 18.45
CA THR A 67 -17.95 12.73 17.27
C THR A 67 -17.54 13.50 16.02
N ALA A 68 -17.86 12.97 14.83
CA ALA A 68 -17.62 13.65 13.55
C ALA A 68 -18.25 15.06 13.42
N ALA A 69 -19.15 15.45 14.35
CA ALA A 69 -19.77 16.78 14.36
C ALA A 69 -18.81 17.91 14.81
N THR A 70 -17.74 17.56 15.51
CA THR A 70 -16.73 18.46 16.14
C THR A 70 -15.31 17.95 15.89
N HIS A 71 -15.16 16.67 15.57
CA HIS A 71 -13.93 16.03 15.14
C HIS A 71 -13.66 16.45 13.69
N ASN A 72 -12.65 17.29 13.50
CA ASN A 72 -12.15 17.59 12.17
C ASN A 72 -10.65 17.25 12.08
N PRO A 73 -10.32 15.99 11.76
CA PRO A 73 -8.95 15.52 11.68
C PRO A 73 -8.27 15.87 10.34
N ASP A 74 -9.01 16.29 9.30
CA ASP A 74 -8.52 16.42 7.92
C ASP A 74 -8.68 17.81 7.29
N ASP A 75 -9.18 18.83 7.99
CA ASP A 75 -9.35 20.17 7.41
C ASP A 75 -8.03 20.95 7.31
N MET A 76 -7.25 20.63 6.29
CA MET A 76 -6.22 21.52 5.76
C MET A 76 -6.84 22.71 4.99
N TYR A 77 -8.17 22.71 4.76
CA TYR A 77 -8.92 23.68 3.94
C TYR A 77 -10.34 24.01 4.46
N GLY A 78 -10.57 23.99 5.78
CA GLY A 78 -11.88 24.31 6.35
C GLY A 78 -12.27 25.80 6.16
N ASP A 79 -13.51 26.06 5.76
CA ASP A 79 -14.08 27.41 5.68
C ASP A 79 -14.22 28.01 7.08
N ALA A 80 -13.76 29.26 7.26
CA ALA A 80 -13.86 30.01 8.51
C ALA A 80 -15.30 30.19 9.03
N SER A 81 -16.32 29.94 8.20
CA SER A 81 -17.74 30.04 8.55
C SER A 81 -18.33 28.81 9.28
N GLU A 82 -17.69 27.64 9.20
CA GLU A 82 -18.25 26.38 9.72
C GLU A 82 -18.44 26.33 11.26
N PRO A 83 -17.51 26.84 12.10
CA PRO A 83 -17.66 26.77 13.56
C PRO A 83 -18.88 27.56 14.07
N ALA A 84 -19.21 28.68 13.41
CA ALA A 84 -20.37 29.49 13.75
C ALA A 84 -21.68 28.77 13.41
N ALA A 85 -21.75 28.09 12.26
CA ALA A 85 -22.91 27.32 11.83
C ALA A 85 -23.17 26.11 12.74
N VAL A 86 -22.12 25.40 13.18
CA VAL A 86 -22.23 24.29 14.14
C VAL A 86 -22.78 24.79 15.49
N ARG A 87 -22.26 25.90 16.01
CA ARG A 87 -22.79 26.54 17.24
C ARG A 87 -24.24 26.97 17.08
N GLU A 88 -24.60 27.66 15.99
CA GLU A 88 -25.97 28.10 15.73
C GLU A 88 -26.95 26.93 15.70
N LYS A 89 -26.57 25.83 15.03
CA LYS A 89 -27.38 24.61 15.01
C LYS A 89 -27.53 23.99 16.40
N ALA A 90 -26.47 23.97 17.19
CA ALA A 90 -26.51 23.46 18.56
C ALA A 90 -27.35 24.35 19.50
N GLU A 91 -27.36 25.67 19.30
CA GLU A 91 -28.20 26.60 20.05
C GLU A 91 -29.70 26.40 19.80
N GLN A 92 -30.08 25.85 18.65
CA GLN A 92 -31.48 25.61 18.29
C GLN A 92 -32.06 24.34 18.93
N VAL A 93 -31.23 23.45 19.48
CA VAL A 93 -31.66 22.19 20.09
C VAL A 93 -32.62 22.46 21.25
N GLY A 94 -33.80 21.83 21.20
CA GLY A 94 -34.84 21.94 22.24
C GLY A 94 -35.71 23.20 22.15
N LEU A 95 -35.56 24.02 21.11
CA LEU A 95 -36.33 25.26 20.90
C LEU A 95 -37.32 25.15 19.75
N SER A 96 -38.48 25.80 19.89
CA SER A 96 -39.44 26.04 18.80
C SER A 96 -38.89 27.04 17.76
N ALA A 97 -39.45 27.08 16.55
CA ALA A 97 -39.00 27.98 15.49
C ALA A 97 -39.07 29.47 15.90
N GLU A 98 -40.10 29.86 16.66
CA GLU A 98 -40.25 31.20 17.21
C GLU A 98 -39.16 31.52 18.23
N GLN A 99 -38.85 30.57 19.12
CA GLN A 99 -37.77 30.71 20.11
C GLN A 99 -36.39 30.78 19.46
N GLN A 100 -36.14 29.99 18.42
CA GLN A 100 -34.89 30.02 17.65
C GLN A 100 -34.68 31.40 17.01
N THR A 101 -35.73 31.95 16.40
CA THR A 101 -35.70 33.30 15.81
C THR A 101 -35.39 34.37 16.86
N LEU A 102 -36.06 34.27 18.02
CA LEU A 102 -35.83 35.19 19.13
C LEU A 102 -34.41 35.09 19.69
N VAL A 103 -33.86 33.88 19.91
CA VAL A 103 -32.48 33.71 20.37
C VAL A 103 -31.49 34.36 19.40
N LYS A 104 -31.69 34.17 18.08
CA LYS A 104 -30.84 34.78 17.05
C LYS A 104 -30.90 36.31 17.10
N GLN A 105 -32.08 36.89 17.31
CA GLN A 105 -32.24 38.34 17.48
C GLN A 105 -31.52 38.83 18.75
N LEU A 106 -31.72 38.17 19.88
CA LEU A 106 -31.13 38.55 21.16
C LEU A 106 -29.60 38.46 21.17
N ARG A 107 -29.02 37.48 20.47
CA ARG A 107 -27.57 37.32 20.27
C ARG A 107 -26.92 38.53 19.58
N GLY A 108 -27.69 39.32 18.83
CA GLY A 108 -27.21 40.53 18.16
C GLY A 108 -27.25 41.80 19.01
N LEU A 109 -27.78 41.73 20.24
CA LEU A 109 -27.78 42.87 21.16
C LEU A 109 -26.40 43.10 21.78
N THR A 110 -26.17 44.33 22.26
CA THR A 110 -24.92 44.74 22.93
C THR A 110 -25.08 44.96 24.43
N ASP A 111 -26.28 44.78 24.98
CA ASP A 111 -26.56 44.90 26.41
C ASP A 111 -27.29 43.65 26.90
N ALA A 112 -26.62 42.89 27.78
CA ALA A 112 -27.16 41.67 28.36
C ALA A 112 -28.42 41.90 29.21
N ARG A 113 -28.61 43.09 29.80
CA ARG A 113 -29.83 43.42 30.56
C ARG A 113 -31.04 43.54 29.63
N GLN A 114 -30.83 44.05 28.42
CA GLN A 114 -31.88 44.08 27.40
C GLN A 114 -32.24 42.67 26.91
N VAL A 115 -31.27 41.77 26.84
CA VAL A 115 -31.52 40.35 26.52
C VAL A 115 -32.45 39.72 27.55
N GLU A 116 -32.21 39.94 28.84
CA GLU A 116 -33.05 39.38 29.90
C GLU A 116 -34.49 39.90 29.86
N VAL A 117 -34.68 41.19 29.54
CA VAL A 117 -36.00 41.82 29.42
C VAL A 117 -36.73 41.35 28.15
N GLN A 118 -36.07 41.43 27.00
CA GLN A 118 -36.68 41.10 25.70
C GLN A 118 -36.87 39.58 25.50
N GLY A 119 -36.07 38.76 26.18
CA GLY A 119 -36.15 37.30 26.14
C GLY A 119 -37.13 36.68 27.13
N ALA A 120 -38.01 37.45 27.78
CA ALA A 120 -38.89 36.97 28.86
C ALA A 120 -39.79 35.77 28.49
N SER A 121 -40.05 35.54 27.20
CA SER A 121 -40.81 34.40 26.69
C SER A 121 -39.98 33.11 26.49
N LEU A 122 -38.66 33.19 26.64
CA LEU A 122 -37.76 32.03 26.57
C LEU A 122 -37.70 31.29 27.93
N PRO A 123 -37.43 29.97 27.94
CA PRO A 123 -37.12 29.25 29.18
C PRO A 123 -35.98 29.94 29.94
N ALA A 124 -36.02 29.89 31.27
CA ALA A 124 -35.10 30.63 32.12
C ALA A 124 -33.62 30.31 31.81
N GLU A 125 -33.27 29.04 31.62
CA GLU A 125 -31.91 28.62 31.28
C GLU A 125 -31.41 29.24 29.96
N ILE A 126 -32.29 29.38 28.96
CA ILE A 126 -31.95 29.88 27.63
C ILE A 126 -31.76 31.39 27.70
N ARG A 127 -32.73 32.09 28.31
CA ARG A 127 -32.71 33.55 28.48
C ARG A 127 -31.45 34.01 29.23
N LEU A 128 -31.17 33.40 30.37
CA LEU A 128 -30.03 33.75 31.22
C LEU A 128 -28.70 33.39 30.53
N TYR A 129 -28.62 32.25 29.84
CA TYR A 129 -27.42 31.88 29.09
C TYR A 129 -27.13 32.87 27.96
N VAL A 130 -28.14 33.24 27.16
CA VAL A 130 -27.96 34.21 26.06
C VAL A 130 -27.55 35.58 26.60
N ALA A 131 -28.12 36.03 27.72
CA ALA A 131 -27.71 37.27 28.38
C ALA A 131 -26.23 37.22 28.79
N GLY A 132 -25.80 36.16 29.48
CA GLY A 132 -24.39 35.97 29.85
C GLY A 132 -23.46 35.88 28.64
N ALA A 133 -23.91 35.24 27.56
CA ALA A 133 -23.11 35.09 26.35
C ALA A 133 -23.00 36.41 25.55
N VAL A 134 -23.99 37.31 25.62
CA VAL A 134 -23.87 38.69 25.10
C VAL A 134 -22.93 39.51 25.97
N ALA A 135 -23.06 39.47 27.30
CA ALA A 135 -22.15 40.16 28.22
C ALA A 135 -20.69 39.75 27.97
N PHE A 136 -20.42 38.45 27.80
CA PHE A 136 -19.10 37.94 27.47
C PHE A 136 -18.61 38.46 26.11
N ALA A 137 -19.45 38.45 25.08
CA ALA A 137 -19.07 38.91 23.74
C ALA A 137 -18.75 40.42 23.69
N THR A 138 -19.34 41.22 24.60
CA THR A 138 -19.07 42.66 24.73
C THR A 138 -17.94 42.99 25.70
N GLY A 139 -17.30 41.99 26.31
CA GLY A 139 -16.20 42.17 27.26
C GLY A 139 -16.61 42.52 28.69
N ASP A 140 -17.90 42.45 29.04
CA ASP A 140 -18.38 42.64 30.42
C ASP A 140 -18.30 41.29 31.18
N HIS A 141 -17.08 40.85 31.46
CA HIS A 141 -16.82 39.55 32.09
C HIS A 141 -17.47 39.41 33.49
N PRO A 142 -17.48 40.41 34.39
CA PRO A 142 -18.18 40.32 35.66
C PRO A 142 -19.69 40.06 35.50
N LEU A 143 -20.34 40.75 34.56
CA LEU A 143 -21.76 40.54 34.28
C LEU A 143 -22.03 39.18 33.64
N ALA A 144 -21.12 38.70 32.77
CA ALA A 144 -21.21 37.37 32.20
C ALA A 144 -21.14 36.28 33.29
N ILE A 145 -20.22 36.41 34.23
CA ILE A 145 -20.08 35.52 35.41
C ILE A 145 -21.38 35.48 36.21
N GLU A 146 -21.99 36.65 36.48
CA GLU A 146 -23.25 36.74 37.20
C GLU A 146 -24.37 35.94 36.49
N TYR A 147 -24.52 36.12 35.17
CA TYR A 147 -25.55 35.42 34.40
C TYR A 147 -25.31 33.91 34.29
N PHE A 148 -24.05 33.47 34.07
CA PHE A 148 -23.77 32.03 34.02
C PHE A 148 -24.00 31.35 35.38
N ASN A 149 -23.66 32.03 36.49
CA ASN A 149 -24.01 31.54 37.83
C ASN A 149 -25.53 31.47 38.04
N LYS A 150 -26.30 32.44 37.54
CA LYS A 150 -27.77 32.39 37.57
C LYS A 150 -28.32 31.17 36.82
N VAL A 151 -27.73 30.77 35.69
CA VAL A 151 -28.11 29.53 34.98
C VAL A 151 -27.82 28.30 35.85
N LEU A 152 -26.61 28.21 36.41
CA LEU A 152 -26.17 27.06 37.20
C LEU A 152 -26.91 26.93 38.55
N ALA A 153 -27.43 28.02 39.08
CA ALA A 153 -28.25 28.06 40.29
C ALA A 153 -29.69 27.56 40.08
N LEU A 154 -30.16 27.41 38.84
CA LEU A 154 -31.47 26.82 38.57
C LEU A 154 -31.52 25.34 39.01
N PRO A 155 -32.69 24.82 39.42
CA PRO A 155 -32.88 23.38 39.64
C PRO A 155 -32.48 22.57 38.42
N ALA A 156 -31.86 21.40 38.61
CA ALA A 156 -31.26 20.59 37.53
C ALA A 156 -32.26 20.26 36.39
N ASP A 157 -33.52 19.99 36.74
CA ASP A 157 -34.64 19.74 35.83
C ASP A 157 -35.05 20.95 34.99
N GLN A 158 -34.65 22.17 35.41
CA GLN A 158 -34.93 23.43 34.71
C GLN A 158 -33.73 23.97 33.92
N ARG A 159 -32.58 23.28 33.97
CA ARG A 159 -31.37 23.63 33.20
C ARG A 159 -30.77 22.49 32.36
N PRO A 160 -31.56 21.60 31.73
CA PRO A 160 -31.03 20.43 31.02
C PRO A 160 -30.20 20.78 29.77
N LEU A 161 -30.45 21.93 29.13
CA LEU A 161 -29.89 22.29 27.82
C LEU A 161 -28.67 23.22 27.89
N ARG A 162 -28.52 24.00 28.96
CA ARG A 162 -27.47 25.05 29.06
C ARG A 162 -26.52 24.91 30.23
N SER A 163 -26.64 23.89 31.07
CA SER A 163 -25.72 23.69 32.20
C SER A 163 -24.26 23.54 31.79
N THR A 164 -23.96 22.62 30.87
CA THR A 164 -22.59 22.39 30.37
C THR A 164 -22.01 23.65 29.71
N TRP A 165 -22.85 24.35 28.94
CA TRP A 165 -22.47 25.57 28.23
C TRP A 165 -22.20 26.73 29.18
N ALA A 166 -23.03 26.92 30.20
CA ALA A 166 -22.88 27.96 31.21
C ALA A 166 -21.61 27.73 32.02
N ALA A 167 -21.34 26.50 32.48
CA ALA A 167 -20.10 26.18 33.21
C ALA A 167 -18.85 26.39 32.34
N TYR A 168 -18.87 25.96 31.07
CA TYR A 168 -17.76 26.19 30.14
C TYR A 168 -17.52 27.69 29.89
N SER A 169 -18.59 28.45 29.66
CA SER A 169 -18.51 29.89 29.41
C SER A 169 -18.10 30.68 30.66
N LEU A 170 -18.49 30.21 31.85
CA LEU A 170 -18.06 30.74 33.13
C LEU A 170 -16.55 30.60 33.31
N GLY A 171 -15.98 29.44 32.98
CA GLY A 171 -14.52 29.25 33.02
C GLY A 171 -13.78 30.21 32.09
N ARG A 172 -14.29 30.42 30.88
CA ARG A 172 -13.73 31.40 29.93
C ARG A 172 -13.83 32.84 30.45
N ALA A 173 -14.92 33.20 31.12
CA ALA A 173 -15.09 34.53 31.70
C ALA A 173 -14.12 34.78 32.87
N TRP A 174 -13.94 33.79 33.75
CA TRP A 174 -12.95 33.86 34.82
C TRP A 174 -11.52 33.95 34.28
N PHE A 175 -11.20 33.21 33.23
CA PHE A 175 -9.87 33.27 32.61
C PHE A 175 -9.59 34.61 31.91
N ALA A 176 -10.61 35.23 31.29
CA ALA A 176 -10.47 36.58 30.75
C ALA A 176 -10.24 37.62 31.88
N MET A 177 -10.99 37.50 32.98
CA MET A 177 -10.80 38.31 34.19
C MET A 177 -9.41 38.15 34.80
N SER A 178 -8.84 36.93 34.81
CA SER A 178 -7.48 36.72 35.34
C SER A 178 -6.44 37.47 34.51
N ALA A 179 -6.56 37.44 33.18
CA ALA A 179 -5.65 38.17 32.30
C ALA A 179 -5.70 39.68 32.53
N GLU A 180 -6.90 40.25 32.75
CA GLU A 180 -7.09 41.65 33.11
C GLU A 180 -6.48 42.02 34.47
N ALA A 181 -6.51 41.07 35.41
CA ALA A 181 -5.97 41.22 36.77
C ALA A 181 -4.46 40.90 36.87
N GLY A 182 -3.78 40.53 35.78
CA GLY A 182 -2.36 40.15 35.79
C GLY A 182 -2.10 38.72 36.27
N ASP A 183 -2.97 37.78 35.89
CA ASP A 183 -2.89 36.33 36.15
C ASP A 183 -2.84 35.96 37.64
N VAL A 184 -3.68 36.60 38.44
CA VAL A 184 -3.87 36.31 39.87
C VAL A 184 -4.34 34.85 40.06
N ILE A 185 -3.61 34.10 40.90
CA ILE A 185 -3.77 32.65 41.10
C ILE A 185 -5.20 32.29 41.54
N GLU A 186 -5.79 33.06 42.45
CA GLU A 186 -7.15 32.79 42.94
C GLU A 186 -8.19 32.84 41.81
N VAL A 187 -8.05 33.78 40.86
CA VAL A 187 -8.96 33.92 39.71
C VAL A 187 -8.75 32.78 38.70
N LEU A 188 -7.51 32.33 38.54
CA LEU A 188 -7.20 31.15 37.71
C LEU A 188 -7.84 29.88 38.28
N GLU A 189 -7.86 29.70 39.60
CA GLU A 189 -8.53 28.54 40.21
C GLU A 189 -10.05 28.54 40.00
N GLU A 190 -10.70 29.71 40.02
CA GLU A 190 -12.14 29.83 39.68
C GLU A 190 -12.40 29.39 38.22
N ALA A 191 -11.52 29.78 37.29
CA ALA A 191 -11.61 29.32 35.91
C ALA A 191 -11.49 27.79 35.80
N ARG A 192 -10.51 27.19 36.50
CA ARG A 192 -10.31 25.73 36.53
C ARG A 192 -11.51 25.01 37.14
N ALA A 193 -12.06 25.52 38.24
CA ALA A 193 -13.23 24.94 38.90
C ALA A 193 -14.44 24.92 37.95
N ALA A 194 -14.66 26.00 37.20
CA ALA A 194 -15.74 26.06 36.22
C ALA A 194 -15.55 25.09 35.03
N PHE A 195 -14.31 24.90 34.53
CA PHE A 195 -14.03 23.89 33.51
C PHE A 195 -14.23 22.47 34.01
N ARG A 196 -13.82 22.16 35.25
CA ARG A 196 -14.14 20.87 35.90
C ARG A 196 -15.64 20.66 36.04
N GLN A 197 -16.38 21.70 36.40
CA GLN A 197 -17.83 21.65 36.49
C GLN A 197 -18.46 21.38 35.11
N ALA A 198 -17.97 22.00 34.03
CA ALA A 198 -18.44 21.71 32.68
C ALA A 198 -18.27 20.23 32.31
N ARG A 199 -17.12 19.62 32.64
CA ARG A 199 -16.93 18.17 32.47
C ARG A 199 -17.93 17.36 33.26
N GLN A 200 -18.10 17.71 34.54
CA GLN A 200 -19.02 16.98 35.40
C GLN A 200 -20.46 17.04 34.87
N MET A 201 -20.92 18.19 34.36
CA MET A 201 -22.25 18.31 33.76
C MET A 201 -22.41 17.40 32.53
N SER A 202 -21.38 17.30 31.68
CA SER A 202 -21.39 16.37 30.52
C SER A 202 -21.45 14.90 30.98
N ILE A 203 -20.69 14.54 32.02
CA ILE A 203 -20.70 13.21 32.64
C ILE A 203 -22.06 12.88 33.28
N ASP A 204 -22.67 13.86 33.96
CA ASP A 204 -23.97 13.73 34.63
C ASP A 204 -25.16 13.65 33.64
N GLY A 205 -24.90 13.81 32.33
CA GLY A 205 -25.89 13.62 31.27
C GLY A 205 -26.63 14.89 30.85
N PHE A 206 -26.17 16.07 31.25
CA PHE A 206 -26.68 17.33 30.68
C PHE A 206 -26.35 17.43 29.19
N SER A 207 -27.14 18.23 28.46
CA SER A 207 -26.95 18.40 27.02
C SER A 207 -25.56 18.97 26.70
N ASP A 208 -24.83 18.29 25.81
CA ASP A 208 -23.49 18.69 25.36
C ASP A 208 -23.29 18.50 23.85
N PRO A 209 -24.11 19.13 22.99
CA PRO A 209 -24.04 18.97 21.53
C PRO A 209 -22.81 19.60 20.88
N LEU A 210 -22.05 20.41 21.63
CA LEU A 210 -20.76 20.99 21.22
C LEU A 210 -19.56 20.29 21.88
N GLU A 211 -19.82 19.25 22.67
CA GLU A 211 -18.79 18.44 23.34
C GLU A 211 -17.85 19.30 24.20
N LEU A 212 -18.42 20.31 24.86
CA LEU A 212 -17.74 21.25 25.75
C LEU A 212 -17.16 20.56 26.97
N GLY A 213 -17.67 19.39 27.35
CA GLY A 213 -17.03 18.51 28.32
C GLY A 213 -15.59 18.17 27.89
N VAL A 214 -15.39 17.69 26.66
CA VAL A 214 -14.03 17.41 26.15
C VAL A 214 -13.26 18.69 25.90
N ALA A 215 -13.87 19.73 25.34
CA ALA A 215 -13.20 21.01 25.07
C ALA A 215 -12.65 21.67 26.36
N SER A 216 -13.35 21.53 27.48
CA SER A 216 -12.92 22.09 28.77
C SER A 216 -11.62 21.50 29.32
N LEU A 217 -11.18 20.32 28.85
CA LEU A 217 -9.86 19.78 29.19
C LEU A 217 -8.76 20.71 28.64
N GLY A 218 -8.88 21.11 27.37
CA GLY A 218 -7.91 21.99 26.72
C GLY A 218 -7.93 23.41 27.28
N GLU A 219 -9.10 23.95 27.61
CA GLU A 219 -9.18 25.25 28.26
C GLU A 219 -8.59 25.22 29.69
N GLU A 220 -8.87 24.20 30.51
CA GLU A 220 -8.20 24.07 31.82
C GLU A 220 -6.68 23.89 31.66
N ALA A 221 -6.23 23.13 30.66
CA ALA A 221 -4.82 22.98 30.34
C ALA A 221 -4.15 24.32 30.01
N ARG A 222 -4.84 25.19 29.26
CA ARG A 222 -4.38 26.54 28.97
C ARG A 222 -4.24 27.39 30.24
N VAL A 223 -5.18 27.29 31.18
CA VAL A 223 -5.08 27.97 32.48
C VAL A 223 -3.82 27.50 33.23
N LEU A 224 -3.60 26.19 33.30
CA LEU A 224 -2.42 25.61 33.95
C LEU A 224 -1.12 26.05 33.29
N ARG A 225 -1.08 26.07 31.96
CA ARG A 225 0.08 26.50 31.18
C ARG A 225 0.44 27.95 31.47
N ASN A 226 -0.55 28.85 31.58
CA ASN A 226 -0.35 30.25 31.95
C ASN A 226 0.16 30.40 33.39
N ALA A 227 -0.33 29.56 34.32
CA ALA A 227 0.16 29.49 35.69
C ALA A 227 1.58 28.89 35.82
N GLY A 228 2.19 28.43 34.72
CA GLY A 228 3.51 27.80 34.69
C GLY A 228 3.51 26.30 35.03
N ASP A 229 2.35 25.68 35.22
CA ASP A 229 2.21 24.24 35.41
C ASP A 229 2.14 23.51 34.06
N TRP A 230 3.33 23.29 33.50
CA TRP A 230 3.51 22.53 32.26
C TRP A 230 3.05 21.08 32.38
N ASN A 231 3.26 20.45 33.54
CA ASN A 231 2.98 19.02 33.70
C ASN A 231 1.46 18.78 33.66
N GLY A 232 0.70 19.54 34.43
CA GLY A 232 -0.76 19.43 34.42
C GLY A 232 -1.39 19.86 33.10
N ALA A 233 -0.81 20.86 32.41
CA ALA A 233 -1.27 21.25 31.07
C ALA A 233 -1.11 20.13 30.05
N ILE A 234 0.07 19.48 30.01
CA ILE A 234 0.34 18.36 29.11
C ILE A 234 -0.62 17.19 29.40
N GLU A 235 -0.78 16.80 30.66
CA GLU A 235 -1.66 15.69 31.05
C GLU A 235 -3.13 15.92 30.62
N LEU A 236 -3.62 17.15 30.69
CA LEU A 236 -4.98 17.50 30.27
C LEU A 236 -5.13 17.53 28.74
N TYR A 237 -4.14 18.02 28.00
CA TYR A 237 -4.16 17.95 26.53
C TYR A 237 -4.03 16.50 26.03
N GLU A 238 -3.26 15.65 26.71
CA GLU A 238 -3.21 14.21 26.44
C GLU A 238 -4.57 13.55 26.67
N ALA A 239 -5.23 13.84 27.80
CA ALA A 239 -6.58 13.35 28.06
C ALA A 239 -7.58 13.84 26.99
N GLN A 240 -7.46 15.09 26.55
CA GLN A 240 -8.27 15.65 25.47
C GLN A 240 -8.05 14.91 24.14
N ASN A 241 -6.79 14.60 23.81
CA ASN A 241 -6.41 13.83 22.63
C ASN A 241 -6.99 12.40 22.69
N LEU A 242 -6.94 11.75 23.85
CA LEU A 242 -7.49 10.40 24.07
C LEU A 242 -9.02 10.32 23.92
N HIS A 243 -9.72 11.43 24.14
CA HIS A 243 -11.14 11.53 23.83
C HIS A 243 -11.42 11.83 22.34
N GLY A 244 -10.39 11.83 21.49
CA GLY A 244 -10.45 11.96 20.03
C GLY A 244 -10.40 13.41 19.51
N SER A 245 -10.18 14.40 20.37
CA SER A 245 -10.18 15.81 19.94
C SER A 245 -8.86 16.17 19.23
N ALA A 246 -8.97 16.64 17.98
CA ALA A 246 -7.83 17.13 17.20
C ALA A 246 -7.15 18.35 17.86
N VAL A 247 -7.87 19.12 18.68
CA VAL A 247 -7.30 20.24 19.46
C VAL A 247 -6.28 19.74 20.48
N GLY A 248 -6.50 18.59 21.12
CA GLY A 248 -5.53 18.03 22.07
C GLY A 248 -4.20 17.72 21.38
N TYR A 249 -4.27 17.07 20.21
CA TYR A 249 -3.11 16.80 19.35
C TYR A 249 -2.37 18.10 18.96
N THR A 250 -3.07 19.10 18.42
CA THR A 250 -2.43 20.35 17.96
C THR A 250 -1.87 21.18 19.11
N SER A 251 -2.53 21.21 20.27
CA SER A 251 -2.02 21.86 21.48
C SER A 251 -0.74 21.20 22.01
N LEU A 252 -0.63 19.87 21.97
CA LEU A 252 0.61 19.18 22.35
C LEU A 252 1.77 19.51 21.40
N LYS A 253 1.50 19.64 20.09
CA LYS A 253 2.51 20.13 19.12
C LYS A 253 2.95 21.55 19.43
N GLN A 254 2.00 22.42 19.75
CA GLN A 254 2.29 23.80 20.12
C GLN A 254 3.17 23.86 21.38
N LEU A 255 2.84 23.10 22.44
CA LEU A 255 3.63 23.05 23.65
C LEU A 255 5.06 22.55 23.40
N MET A 256 5.24 21.56 22.51
CA MET A 256 6.58 21.13 22.13
C MET A 256 7.36 22.27 21.46
N ASN A 257 6.77 22.96 20.47
CA ASN A 257 7.42 24.08 19.80
C ASN A 257 7.82 25.17 20.81
N GLU A 258 6.96 25.48 21.79
CA GLU A 258 7.30 26.41 22.86
C GLU A 258 8.47 25.90 23.72
N LEU A 259 8.46 24.63 24.15
CA LEU A 259 9.55 24.02 24.91
C LEU A 259 10.88 24.05 24.15
N ALA A 260 10.85 23.82 22.84
CA ALA A 260 12.02 23.83 21.98
C ALA A 260 12.67 25.22 21.90
N GLU A 261 11.89 26.31 22.02
CA GLU A 261 12.40 27.69 22.00
C GLU A 261 12.92 28.18 23.37
N LEU A 262 12.64 27.46 24.46
CA LEU A 262 13.09 27.89 25.78
C LEU A 262 14.64 27.90 25.93
N PRO A 263 15.19 28.81 26.76
CA PRO A 263 16.59 28.77 27.16
C PRO A 263 16.94 27.48 27.91
N GLU A 264 18.15 26.96 27.71
CA GLU A 264 18.61 25.68 28.30
C GLU A 264 18.35 25.54 29.80
N PRO A 265 18.64 26.55 30.67
CA PRO A 265 18.41 26.39 32.12
C PRO A 265 16.94 26.24 32.50
N GLN A 266 16.04 26.90 31.75
CA GLN A 266 14.60 26.82 32.01
C GLN A 266 14.06 25.47 31.55
N LEU A 267 14.45 25.05 30.34
CA LEU A 267 14.05 23.76 29.78
C LEU A 267 14.59 22.59 30.62
N ALA A 268 15.83 22.64 31.08
CA ALA A 268 16.42 21.61 31.93
C ALA A 268 15.60 21.39 33.22
N LYS A 269 15.15 22.47 33.87
CA LYS A 269 14.28 22.40 35.05
C LYS A 269 12.90 21.79 34.73
N LEU A 270 12.35 22.08 33.55
CA LEU A 270 11.07 21.50 33.13
C LEU A 270 11.18 20.01 32.77
N LEU A 271 12.31 19.58 32.22
CA LEU A 271 12.57 18.17 31.88
C LEU A 271 12.69 17.24 33.09
N GLU A 272 12.85 17.79 34.31
CA GLU A 272 12.70 17.03 35.56
C GLU A 272 11.24 16.57 35.78
N ARG A 273 10.27 17.18 35.09
CA ARG A 273 8.85 16.81 35.16
C ARG A 273 8.54 15.69 34.17
N LYS A 274 7.81 14.69 34.65
CA LYS A 274 7.49 13.47 33.89
C LYS A 274 6.76 13.74 32.57
N ALA A 275 5.66 14.51 32.59
CA ALA A 275 4.87 14.73 31.38
C ALA A 275 5.66 15.52 30.32
N VAL A 276 6.48 16.49 30.75
CA VAL A 276 7.38 17.25 29.86
C VAL A 276 8.41 16.32 29.22
N GLN A 277 9.07 15.48 30.03
CA GLN A 277 10.03 14.49 29.56
C GLN A 277 9.41 13.52 28.54
N GLN A 278 8.20 13.02 28.81
CA GLN A 278 7.49 12.10 27.93
C GLN A 278 7.07 12.75 26.61
N LEU A 279 6.54 13.98 26.65
CA LEU A 279 6.18 14.73 25.45
C LEU A 279 7.40 15.01 24.55
N VAL A 280 8.51 15.46 25.14
CA VAL A 280 9.76 15.69 24.39
C VAL A 280 10.29 14.38 23.81
N THR A 281 10.26 13.29 24.58
CA THR A 281 10.66 11.97 24.09
C THR A 281 9.79 11.54 22.90
N ALA A 282 8.46 11.65 23.01
CA ALA A 282 7.51 11.31 21.95
C ALA A 282 7.75 12.13 20.67
N SER A 283 8.05 13.42 20.81
CA SER A 283 8.41 14.29 19.68
C SER A 283 9.67 13.84 18.96
N LEU A 284 10.71 13.47 19.72
CA LEU A 284 12.03 13.12 19.15
C LEU A 284 11.98 11.77 18.43
N ILE A 285 11.38 10.73 19.04
CA ILE A 285 11.30 9.39 18.44
C ILE A 285 10.42 9.32 17.18
N SER A 286 9.49 10.27 17.06
CA SER A 286 8.60 10.41 15.91
C SER A 286 9.08 11.39 14.86
N ARG A 287 10.28 11.99 15.05
CA ARG A 287 10.83 13.02 14.17
C ARG A 287 9.84 14.14 13.86
N MET A 288 9.08 14.56 14.87
CA MET A 288 8.08 15.61 14.69
C MET A 288 8.76 16.91 14.21
N GLY A 289 8.22 17.48 13.13
CA GLY A 289 8.70 18.75 12.56
C GLY A 289 9.78 18.59 11.49
N TRP A 290 10.21 17.37 11.17
CA TRP A 290 11.07 17.11 10.03
C TRP A 290 10.32 17.34 8.71
N SER A 291 11.01 17.91 7.72
CA SER A 291 10.48 18.14 6.37
C SER A 291 11.59 17.95 5.34
N PHE A 292 11.46 16.96 4.44
CA PHE A 292 12.40 16.71 3.34
C PHE A 292 13.89 16.79 3.77
N ASP A 293 14.24 16.00 4.80
CA ASP A 293 15.56 15.94 5.47
C ASP A 293 16.00 17.18 6.26
N GLU A 294 15.17 18.22 6.34
CA GLU A 294 15.42 19.37 7.21
C GLU A 294 15.09 19.04 8.67
N GLN A 295 16.16 18.86 9.46
CA GLN A 295 16.10 18.70 10.90
C GLN A 295 15.73 20.03 11.59
N PRO A 296 14.81 20.03 12.58
CA PRO A 296 14.54 21.20 13.41
C PRO A 296 15.79 21.74 14.12
N SER A 297 15.98 23.06 14.09
CA SER A 297 17.19 23.75 14.61
C SER A 297 17.49 23.44 16.09
N ASN A 298 16.45 23.28 16.91
CA ASN A 298 16.55 23.06 18.35
C ASN A 298 16.59 21.57 18.77
N GLU A 299 16.55 20.62 17.84
CA GLU A 299 16.48 19.19 18.17
C GLU A 299 17.71 18.68 18.92
N LYS A 300 18.92 19.07 18.48
CA LYS A 300 20.17 18.68 19.16
C LYS A 300 20.24 19.16 20.61
N LYS A 301 19.70 20.36 20.88
CA LYS A 301 19.57 20.92 22.23
C LYS A 301 18.62 20.06 23.08
N LEU A 302 17.46 19.71 22.53
CA LEU A 302 16.45 18.88 23.21
C LEU A 302 17.03 17.49 23.57
N ILE A 303 17.70 16.83 22.62
CA ILE A 303 18.31 15.51 22.83
C ILE A 303 19.31 15.57 23.99
N LYS A 304 20.24 16.53 23.95
CA LYS A 304 21.29 16.67 24.98
C LYS A 304 20.70 16.88 26.37
N LEU A 305 19.76 17.83 26.51
CA LEU A 305 19.14 18.12 27.81
C LEU A 305 18.27 16.95 28.31
N LEU A 306 17.60 16.24 27.40
CA LEU A 306 16.82 15.05 27.75
C LEU A 306 17.74 13.92 28.24
N GLN A 307 18.87 13.66 27.57
CA GLN A 307 19.86 12.67 27.99
C GLN A 307 20.47 13.00 29.37
N ASP A 308 20.70 14.28 29.67
CA ASP A 308 21.24 14.71 30.96
C ASP A 308 20.21 14.59 32.09
N SER A 309 18.93 14.92 31.83
CA SER A 309 17.84 14.89 32.83
C SER A 309 17.32 13.49 33.15
N THR A 310 17.51 12.52 32.27
CA THR A 310 16.98 11.15 32.40
C THR A 310 17.90 10.19 33.15
N ARG A 311 19.07 10.64 33.62
CA ARG A 311 20.01 9.84 34.42
C ARG A 311 19.41 9.52 35.80
N GLY A 312 18.57 8.48 35.87
CA GLY A 312 17.96 7.96 37.10
C GLY A 312 16.43 7.79 37.06
N SER A 313 15.74 8.35 36.05
CA SER A 313 14.31 8.11 35.79
C SER A 313 14.16 7.07 34.68
N LEU A 314 13.45 5.97 34.94
CA LEU A 314 13.44 4.78 34.07
C LEU A 314 12.03 4.37 33.59
N GLU A 315 11.01 5.19 33.83
CA GLU A 315 9.62 4.82 33.51
C GLU A 315 9.30 4.76 32.01
N ASN A 316 10.10 5.39 31.14
CA ASN A 316 10.00 5.34 29.66
C ASN A 316 11.32 4.88 29.00
N ALA A 317 12.08 4.01 29.70
CA ALA A 317 13.41 3.61 29.29
C ALA A 317 13.50 3.01 27.88
N ASP A 318 12.47 2.31 27.39
CA ASP A 318 12.44 1.77 26.03
C ASP A 318 12.36 2.86 24.94
N ARG A 319 11.61 3.95 25.17
CA ARG A 319 11.57 5.11 24.24
C ARG A 319 12.83 5.93 24.32
N LEU A 320 13.39 6.11 25.51
CA LEU A 320 14.71 6.73 25.65
C LEU A 320 15.77 5.91 24.92
N ALA A 321 15.73 4.59 25.01
CA ALA A 321 16.60 3.71 24.24
C ALA A 321 16.38 3.86 22.72
N ALA A 322 15.13 3.93 22.26
CA ALA A 322 14.79 4.13 20.85
C ALA A 322 15.34 5.44 20.31
N MET A 323 15.13 6.54 21.03
CA MET A 323 15.65 7.87 20.71
C MET A 323 17.17 7.84 20.59
N ASN A 324 17.88 7.29 21.58
CA ASN A 324 19.34 7.17 21.54
C ASN A 324 19.83 6.29 20.38
N TYR A 325 19.13 5.19 20.10
CA TYR A 325 19.44 4.31 18.98
C TYR A 325 19.33 5.05 17.64
N GLN A 326 18.25 5.81 17.42
CA GLN A 326 18.03 6.60 16.20
C GLN A 326 19.08 7.71 16.01
N GLN A 327 19.66 8.22 17.09
CA GLN A 327 20.77 9.19 17.06
C GLN A 327 22.15 8.53 16.90
N GLY A 328 22.23 7.20 16.92
CA GLY A 328 23.48 6.45 16.84
C GLY A 328 24.24 6.32 18.16
N ASP A 329 23.67 6.75 19.30
CA ASP A 329 24.23 6.52 20.64
C ASP A 329 23.80 5.15 21.18
N TYR A 330 24.40 4.11 20.59
CA TYR A 330 24.11 2.72 20.93
C TYR A 330 24.50 2.35 22.37
N ALA A 331 25.48 3.05 22.96
CA ALA A 331 25.92 2.81 24.33
C ALA A 331 24.84 3.25 25.32
N SER A 332 24.33 4.47 25.16
CA SER A 332 23.20 4.96 25.96
C SER A 332 21.95 4.14 25.70
N ALA A 333 21.66 3.78 24.44
CA ALA A 333 20.53 2.90 24.12
C ALA A 333 20.59 1.57 24.88
N LYS A 334 21.76 0.93 24.92
CA LYS A 334 21.99 -0.31 25.68
C LYS A 334 21.79 -0.10 27.18
N ALA A 335 22.31 0.99 27.75
CA ALA A 335 22.15 1.30 29.18
C ALA A 335 20.69 1.52 29.58
N PHE A 336 19.90 2.22 28.76
CA PHE A 336 18.46 2.37 29.00
C PHE A 336 17.72 1.03 28.89
N LEU A 337 18.13 0.15 27.97
CA LEU A 337 17.52 -1.18 27.82
C LEU A 337 17.75 -2.12 29.01
N GLU A 338 18.77 -1.90 29.84
CA GLU A 338 18.96 -2.67 31.09
C GLU A 338 17.79 -2.47 32.06
N ASN A 339 17.12 -1.32 31.97
CA ASN A 339 16.00 -0.93 32.81
C ASN A 339 14.67 -0.93 32.05
N ALA A 340 14.69 -1.17 30.73
CA ALA A 340 13.49 -1.36 29.95
C ALA A 340 12.89 -2.75 30.23
N GLY A 341 11.56 -2.82 30.38
CA GLY A 341 10.85 -4.08 30.51
C GLY A 341 10.91 -4.96 29.24
N ASP A 342 10.03 -5.95 29.19
CA ASP A 342 9.95 -6.94 28.09
C ASP A 342 8.94 -6.55 27.00
N GLY A 343 8.72 -5.25 26.79
CA GLY A 343 7.84 -4.74 25.73
C GLY A 343 8.39 -4.97 24.32
N GLY A 344 7.52 -4.93 23.31
CA GLY A 344 7.88 -5.14 21.90
C GLY A 344 9.03 -4.25 21.41
N LEU A 345 8.97 -2.95 21.69
CA LEU A 345 10.02 -2.00 21.32
C LEU A 345 11.37 -2.32 21.97
N ALA A 346 11.36 -2.69 23.25
CA ALA A 346 12.58 -3.05 23.97
C ALA A 346 13.22 -4.31 23.38
N TRP A 347 12.43 -5.33 23.06
CA TRP A 347 12.95 -6.53 22.37
C TRP A 347 13.44 -6.24 20.96
N TRP A 348 12.76 -5.36 20.21
CA TRP A 348 13.18 -4.97 18.88
C TRP A 348 14.53 -4.25 18.90
N LEU A 349 14.74 -3.33 19.84
CA LEU A 349 16.02 -2.66 20.05
C LEU A 349 17.13 -3.63 20.47
N ARG A 350 16.83 -4.59 21.37
CA ARG A 350 17.76 -5.67 21.73
C ARG A 350 18.15 -6.49 20.50
N ALA A 351 17.21 -6.75 19.59
CA ALA A 351 17.47 -7.45 18.34
C ALA A 351 18.38 -6.66 17.41
N LYS A 352 18.11 -5.36 17.21
CA LYS A 352 18.93 -4.48 16.38
C LYS A 352 20.36 -4.33 16.92
N LEU A 353 20.52 -4.15 18.23
CA LEU A 353 21.84 -4.13 18.87
C LEU A 353 22.58 -5.46 18.70
N ALA A 354 21.89 -6.60 18.84
CA ALA A 354 22.50 -7.91 18.61
C ALA A 354 22.93 -8.12 17.14
N VAL A 355 22.14 -7.64 16.16
CA VAL A 355 22.55 -7.63 14.75
C VAL A 355 23.82 -6.80 14.56
N ARG A 356 23.87 -5.61 15.17
CA ARG A 356 25.04 -4.73 15.13
C ARG A 356 26.29 -5.37 15.74
N ASP A 357 26.13 -6.10 16.85
CA ASP A 357 27.20 -6.83 17.53
C ASP A 357 27.61 -8.11 16.77
N GLY A 358 26.88 -8.48 15.70
CA GLY A 358 27.11 -9.69 14.92
C GLY A 358 26.62 -10.98 15.59
N ASP A 359 25.91 -10.88 16.72
CA ASP A 359 25.33 -12.03 17.42
C ASP A 359 23.98 -12.44 16.80
N LYS A 360 24.08 -13.32 15.81
CA LYS A 360 22.92 -13.81 15.04
C LYS A 360 21.91 -14.57 15.90
N ASN A 361 22.38 -15.28 16.93
CA ASN A 361 21.51 -16.10 17.78
C ASN A 361 20.71 -15.19 18.73
N ALA A 362 21.38 -14.24 19.37
CA ALA A 362 20.72 -13.25 20.20
C ALA A 362 19.75 -12.39 19.37
N ALA A 363 20.14 -11.99 18.16
CA ALA A 363 19.27 -11.24 17.24
C ALA A 363 17.99 -12.02 16.91
N ALA A 364 18.12 -13.28 16.47
CA ALA A 364 16.96 -14.11 16.14
C ALA A 364 16.04 -14.34 17.34
N ALA A 365 16.60 -14.60 18.52
CA ALA A 365 15.83 -14.77 19.75
C ALA A 365 15.10 -13.48 20.16
N ALA A 366 15.76 -12.33 20.05
CA ALA A 366 15.17 -11.04 20.38
C ALA A 366 14.06 -10.63 19.38
N TYR A 367 14.26 -10.86 18.07
CA TYR A 367 13.20 -10.64 17.07
C TYR A 367 11.97 -11.52 17.33
N ALA A 368 12.16 -12.79 17.70
CA ALA A 368 11.05 -13.68 18.05
C ALA A 368 10.25 -13.16 19.26
N LYS A 369 10.94 -12.66 20.29
CA LYS A 369 10.28 -12.04 21.45
C LYS A 369 9.58 -10.74 21.10
N ALA A 370 10.18 -9.90 20.25
CA ALA A 370 9.55 -8.68 19.76
C ALA A 370 8.26 -8.97 19.00
N ALA A 371 8.27 -9.96 18.09
CA ALA A 371 7.09 -10.37 17.33
C ALA A 371 5.95 -10.88 18.21
N GLN A 372 6.28 -11.54 19.33
CA GLN A 372 5.30 -12.01 20.32
C GLN A 372 4.76 -10.87 21.19
N ALA A 373 5.59 -9.89 21.53
CA ALA A 373 5.22 -8.80 22.43
C ALA A 373 4.44 -7.66 21.74
N PHE A 374 4.59 -7.47 20.43
CA PHE A 374 3.79 -6.49 19.69
C PHE A 374 2.35 -6.99 19.43
N PRO A 375 1.32 -6.19 19.73
CA PRO A 375 -0.06 -6.46 19.31
C PRO A 375 -0.19 -6.51 17.79
N GLN A 376 -1.08 -7.36 17.27
CA GLN A 376 -1.37 -7.43 15.83
C GLN A 376 -1.99 -6.14 15.28
N SER A 377 -2.73 -5.40 16.12
CA SER A 377 -3.44 -4.18 15.75
C SER A 377 -2.63 -2.91 15.98
N GLU A 378 -1.40 -3.00 16.47
CA GLU A 378 -0.55 -1.82 16.67
C GLU A 378 -0.13 -1.27 15.31
N ASP A 379 -0.34 0.02 15.08
CA ASP A 379 -0.07 0.72 13.83
C ASP A 379 0.52 2.09 14.17
N TRP A 380 1.76 2.32 13.75
CA TRP A 380 2.47 3.59 13.93
C TRP A 380 2.26 4.50 12.72
N GLY A 381 1.39 4.14 11.76
CA GLY A 381 1.01 5.00 10.65
C GLY A 381 2.05 5.14 9.55
N TYR A 382 1.78 6.09 8.66
CA TYR A 382 2.53 6.34 7.44
C TYR A 382 3.86 7.06 7.70
N ARG A 383 4.91 6.64 7.00
CA ARG A 383 6.17 7.35 6.86
C ARG A 383 6.71 7.28 5.43
N ARG A 384 7.70 8.12 5.12
CA ARG A 384 8.50 8.06 3.89
C ARG A 384 9.97 7.81 4.25
N THR A 385 10.60 6.87 3.56
CA THR A 385 12.03 6.62 3.69
C THR A 385 12.84 7.73 2.98
N PRO A 386 14.16 7.84 3.23
CA PRO A 386 15.03 8.77 2.48
C PRO A 386 15.00 8.55 0.96
N ASP A 387 14.71 7.33 0.52
CA ASP A 387 14.61 6.94 -0.89
C ASP A 387 13.21 7.21 -1.49
N TRP A 388 12.34 7.92 -0.76
CA TRP A 388 10.96 8.25 -1.12
C TRP A 388 9.98 7.08 -1.22
N ASP A 389 10.39 5.90 -0.79
CA ASP A 389 9.47 4.79 -0.61
C ASP A 389 8.54 5.06 0.58
N PHE A 390 7.28 4.64 0.45
CA PHE A 390 6.33 4.75 1.55
C PHE A 390 6.25 3.47 2.37
N GLU A 391 6.01 3.62 3.67
CA GLU A 391 5.76 2.50 4.57
C GLU A 391 4.64 2.88 5.55
N THR A 392 3.73 1.94 5.81
CA THR A 392 2.89 2.01 7.01
C THR A 392 3.51 1.10 8.05
N VAL A 393 4.02 1.69 9.14
CA VAL A 393 4.80 0.95 10.13
C VAL A 393 3.87 0.22 11.09
N GLN A 394 3.59 -1.04 10.76
CA GLN A 394 3.03 -1.99 11.73
C GLN A 394 4.19 -2.74 12.40
N PRO A 395 4.52 -2.46 13.67
CA PRO A 395 5.78 -2.90 14.27
C PRO A 395 5.91 -4.42 14.30
N LYS A 396 4.82 -5.16 14.51
CA LYS A 396 4.85 -6.63 14.43
C LYS A 396 5.24 -7.13 13.03
N CYS A 397 4.58 -6.60 12.00
CA CYS A 397 4.87 -6.95 10.61
C CYS A 397 6.32 -6.59 10.24
N ARG A 398 6.78 -5.40 10.65
CA ARG A 398 8.15 -4.94 10.39
C ARG A 398 9.19 -5.84 11.06
N VAL A 399 8.98 -6.19 12.32
CA VAL A 399 9.83 -7.12 13.08
C VAL A 399 9.86 -8.52 12.44
N GLU A 400 8.71 -9.03 11.98
CA GLU A 400 8.66 -10.31 11.27
C GLU A 400 9.41 -10.24 9.93
N GLY A 401 9.26 -9.15 9.17
CA GLY A 401 10.00 -8.91 7.93
C GLY A 401 11.52 -8.78 8.13
N GLU A 402 11.96 -8.09 9.17
CA GLU A 402 13.38 -8.04 9.57
C GLU A 402 13.89 -9.42 10.01
N SER A 403 13.07 -10.21 10.71
CA SER A 403 13.38 -11.60 11.05
C SER A 403 13.53 -12.48 9.80
N ALA A 404 12.75 -12.21 8.75
CA ALA A 404 12.81 -12.92 7.48
C ALA A 404 14.17 -12.74 6.79
N ILE A 405 14.78 -11.55 6.88
CA ILE A 405 16.14 -11.31 6.37
C ILE A 405 17.15 -12.27 7.02
N LEU A 406 17.07 -12.44 8.34
CA LEU A 406 17.96 -13.36 9.06
C LEU A 406 17.65 -14.84 8.75
N ALA A 407 16.39 -15.18 8.52
CA ALA A 407 15.99 -16.53 8.09
C ALA A 407 16.53 -16.85 6.67
N LEU A 408 16.45 -15.91 5.71
CA LEU A 408 17.06 -16.05 4.38
C LEU A 408 18.56 -16.31 4.48
N GLN A 409 19.26 -15.55 5.33
CA GLN A 409 20.70 -15.71 5.57
C GLN A 409 21.04 -17.12 6.11
N ARG A 410 20.16 -17.74 6.91
CA ARG A 410 20.32 -19.10 7.44
C ARG A 410 19.88 -20.20 6.48
N GLY A 411 19.32 -19.87 5.32
CA GLY A 411 18.77 -20.84 4.38
C GLY A 411 17.38 -21.35 4.76
N GLU A 412 16.70 -20.70 5.71
CA GLU A 412 15.35 -21.03 6.18
C GLU A 412 14.29 -20.36 5.27
N TYR A 413 14.32 -20.66 3.97
CA TYR A 413 13.58 -19.89 2.96
C TYR A 413 12.05 -19.92 3.14
N LEU A 414 11.48 -21.08 3.47
CA LEU A 414 10.04 -21.17 3.72
C LEU A 414 9.62 -20.35 4.93
N GLN A 415 10.43 -20.34 5.99
CA GLN A 415 10.16 -19.53 7.18
C GLN A 415 10.21 -18.04 6.84
N ALA A 416 11.23 -17.59 6.09
CA ALA A 416 11.34 -16.21 5.65
C ALA A 416 10.12 -15.78 4.83
N PHE A 417 9.69 -16.62 3.87
CA PHE A 417 8.48 -16.39 3.11
C PHE A 417 7.25 -16.24 4.00
N VAL A 418 7.04 -17.14 4.96
CA VAL A 418 5.88 -17.10 5.88
C VAL A 418 5.88 -15.83 6.72
N GLN A 419 7.04 -15.40 7.22
CA GLN A 419 7.16 -14.17 8.01
C GLN A 419 6.79 -12.93 7.18
N LEU A 420 7.23 -12.84 5.93
CA LEU A 420 6.84 -11.77 5.02
C LEU A 420 5.35 -11.85 4.64
N TYR A 421 4.85 -13.03 4.30
CA TYR A 421 3.47 -13.25 3.86
C TYR A 421 2.42 -12.88 4.93
N ARG A 422 2.75 -13.04 6.22
CA ARG A 422 1.87 -12.65 7.34
C ARG A 422 1.59 -11.14 7.40
N SER A 423 2.46 -10.32 6.82
CA SER A 423 2.23 -8.87 6.71
C SER A 423 1.17 -8.49 5.67
N ASN A 424 0.60 -9.47 4.96
CA ASN A 424 -0.41 -9.28 3.94
C ASN A 424 0.09 -8.30 2.86
N SER A 425 -0.64 -7.20 2.61
CA SER A 425 -0.31 -6.25 1.56
C SER A 425 0.91 -5.37 1.87
N LEU A 426 1.34 -5.28 3.13
CA LEU A 426 2.41 -4.35 3.55
C LEU A 426 3.77 -4.72 2.93
N TYR A 427 4.18 -5.98 3.02
CA TYR A 427 5.44 -6.47 2.42
C TYR A 427 5.19 -7.55 1.36
N TRP A 428 4.08 -7.42 0.61
CA TRP A 428 3.72 -8.36 -0.46
C TRP A 428 4.83 -8.50 -1.50
N PHE A 429 5.52 -7.41 -1.85
CA PHE A 429 6.54 -7.44 -2.91
C PHE A 429 7.77 -8.25 -2.51
N ASP A 430 8.19 -8.16 -1.25
CA ASP A 430 9.24 -9.01 -0.70
C ASP A 430 8.77 -10.47 -0.63
N ALA A 431 7.54 -10.72 -0.15
CA ALA A 431 6.97 -12.06 -0.08
C ALA A 431 6.88 -12.72 -1.47
N ALA A 432 6.41 -11.98 -2.48
CA ALA A 432 6.33 -12.41 -3.87
C ALA A 432 7.71 -12.73 -4.45
N THR A 433 8.71 -11.89 -4.18
CA THR A 433 10.09 -12.12 -4.61
C THR A 433 10.63 -13.42 -4.04
N VAL A 434 10.43 -13.69 -2.74
CA VAL A 434 10.87 -14.95 -2.12
C VAL A 434 10.09 -16.14 -2.67
N ALA A 435 8.77 -16.02 -2.83
CA ALA A 435 7.91 -17.07 -3.38
C ALA A 435 8.31 -17.46 -4.81
N GLU A 436 8.56 -16.47 -5.66
CA GLU A 436 8.81 -16.68 -7.08
C GLU A 436 10.27 -17.02 -7.39
N ARG A 437 11.22 -16.37 -6.69
CA ARG A 437 12.66 -16.44 -7.02
C ARG A 437 13.45 -17.33 -6.07
N VAL A 438 13.01 -17.58 -4.83
CA VAL A 438 13.82 -18.30 -3.82
C VAL A 438 13.27 -19.68 -3.50
N LEU A 439 11.96 -19.80 -3.29
CA LEU A 439 11.33 -21.10 -3.07
C LEU A 439 11.38 -21.95 -4.34
N THR A 440 11.48 -23.28 -4.17
CA THR A 440 11.19 -24.20 -5.28
C THR A 440 9.68 -24.24 -5.55
N VAL A 441 9.27 -24.68 -6.74
CA VAL A 441 7.83 -24.85 -7.05
C VAL A 441 7.18 -25.81 -6.07
N ASP A 442 7.83 -26.91 -5.70
CA ASP A 442 7.30 -27.88 -4.75
C ASP A 442 7.12 -27.30 -3.34
N GLU A 443 8.08 -26.51 -2.87
CA GLU A 443 8.00 -25.81 -1.58
C GLU A 443 6.83 -24.83 -1.56
N LEU A 444 6.71 -23.99 -2.60
CA LEU A 444 5.64 -23.00 -2.73
C LEU A 444 4.27 -23.68 -2.87
N LYS A 445 4.16 -24.68 -3.76
CA LYS A 445 2.91 -25.40 -4.02
C LYS A 445 2.39 -26.09 -2.77
N ARG A 446 3.26 -26.82 -2.05
CA ARG A 446 2.89 -27.48 -0.79
C ARG A 446 2.38 -26.48 0.23
N TYR A 447 3.07 -25.34 0.39
CA TYR A 447 2.62 -24.31 1.31
C TYR A 447 1.24 -23.75 0.93
N VAL A 448 1.02 -23.42 -0.35
CA VAL A 448 -0.24 -22.88 -0.85
C VAL A 448 -1.39 -23.88 -0.66
N ASP A 449 -1.16 -25.16 -0.98
CA ASP A 449 -2.16 -26.21 -0.84
C ASP A 449 -2.56 -26.44 0.63
N ASP A 450 -1.59 -26.40 1.54
CA ASP A 450 -1.80 -26.68 2.95
C ASP A 450 -2.38 -25.47 3.73
N ASN A 451 -2.06 -24.23 3.31
CA ASN A 451 -2.27 -23.04 4.14
C ASN A 451 -3.07 -21.90 3.48
N VAL A 452 -3.26 -21.91 2.16
CA VAL A 452 -3.81 -20.76 1.42
C VAL A 452 -5.05 -21.17 0.62
N PRO A 453 -6.22 -21.29 1.29
CA PRO A 453 -7.46 -21.64 0.61
C PRO A 453 -7.81 -20.58 -0.44
N ALA A 454 -8.46 -21.02 -1.53
CA ALA A 454 -8.91 -20.11 -2.58
C ALA A 454 -9.95 -19.12 -2.01
N PRO A 455 -9.68 -17.80 -2.02
CA PRO A 455 -10.68 -16.83 -1.60
C PRO A 455 -11.81 -16.72 -2.64
N PRO A 456 -12.97 -16.14 -2.27
CA PRO A 456 -14.04 -15.87 -3.22
C PRO A 456 -13.54 -14.97 -4.36
N ALA A 457 -13.90 -15.31 -5.59
CA ALA A 457 -13.59 -14.48 -6.76
C ALA A 457 -14.28 -13.11 -6.62
N LEU A 458 -13.57 -12.05 -7.02
CA LEU A 458 -14.16 -10.72 -7.08
C LEU A 458 -15.34 -10.70 -8.06
N THR A 459 -16.37 -9.92 -7.74
CA THR A 459 -17.47 -9.63 -8.67
C THR A 459 -17.00 -8.67 -9.77
N GLN A 460 -17.75 -8.57 -10.87
CA GLN A 460 -17.43 -7.61 -11.93
C GLN A 460 -17.43 -6.17 -11.40
N GLN A 461 -18.43 -5.82 -10.58
CA GLN A 461 -18.49 -4.49 -9.96
C GLN A 461 -17.27 -4.19 -9.08
N GLN A 462 -16.77 -5.16 -8.31
CA GLN A 462 -15.56 -4.97 -7.52
C GLN A 462 -14.32 -4.75 -8.41
N ARG A 463 -14.21 -5.47 -9.53
CA ARG A 463 -13.14 -5.23 -10.51
C ARG A 463 -13.26 -3.86 -11.17
N ASP A 464 -14.46 -3.47 -11.58
CA ASP A 464 -14.74 -2.17 -12.19
C ASP A 464 -14.44 -1.01 -11.21
N ASN A 465 -14.60 -1.26 -9.90
CA ASN A 465 -14.25 -0.34 -8.82
C ASN A 465 -12.78 -0.45 -8.36
N TYR A 466 -11.93 -1.20 -9.09
CA TYR A 466 -10.51 -1.37 -8.78
C TYR A 466 -10.23 -1.90 -7.36
N VAL A 467 -11.12 -2.75 -6.82
CA VAL A 467 -10.88 -3.41 -5.52
C VAL A 467 -9.61 -4.27 -5.62
N PRO A 468 -8.60 -4.05 -4.75
CA PRO A 468 -7.37 -4.83 -4.77
C PRO A 468 -7.63 -6.33 -4.60
N LEU A 469 -6.88 -7.15 -5.32
CA LEU A 469 -6.94 -8.59 -5.17
C LEU A 469 -6.42 -8.99 -3.78
N PRO A 470 -7.10 -9.88 -3.03
CA PRO A 470 -6.57 -10.39 -1.77
C PRO A 470 -5.20 -11.06 -1.99
N VAL A 471 -4.25 -10.84 -1.09
CA VAL A 471 -2.89 -11.40 -1.19
C VAL A 471 -2.88 -12.93 -1.33
N ALA A 472 -3.85 -13.62 -0.71
CA ALA A 472 -4.04 -15.06 -0.92
C ALA A 472 -4.33 -15.43 -2.38
N ALA A 473 -5.17 -14.65 -3.09
CA ALA A 473 -5.41 -14.86 -4.51
C ALA A 473 -4.19 -14.45 -5.35
N SER A 474 -3.48 -13.37 -5.00
CA SER A 474 -2.24 -12.97 -5.68
C SER A 474 -1.16 -14.07 -5.60
N LEU A 475 -0.98 -14.70 -4.44
CA LEU A 475 -0.04 -15.82 -4.26
C LEU A 475 -0.43 -17.05 -5.07
N ARG A 476 -1.73 -17.38 -5.12
CA ARG A 476 -2.22 -18.50 -5.93
C ARG A 476 -2.03 -18.20 -7.42
N ASN A 477 -2.34 -17.00 -7.89
CA ASN A 477 -2.09 -16.57 -9.26
C ASN A 477 -0.59 -16.67 -9.60
N LEU A 478 0.31 -16.19 -8.72
CA LEU A 478 1.76 -16.32 -8.87
C LEU A 478 2.18 -17.78 -9.05
N LEU A 479 1.71 -18.68 -8.19
CA LEU A 479 1.97 -20.12 -8.33
C LEU A 479 1.43 -20.67 -9.65
N GLY A 480 0.20 -20.30 -10.05
CA GLY A 480 -0.39 -20.71 -11.32
C GLY A 480 0.45 -20.29 -12.53
N ARG A 481 0.91 -19.04 -12.57
CA ARG A 481 1.79 -18.55 -13.64
C ARG A 481 3.13 -19.29 -13.66
N ARG A 482 3.72 -19.53 -12.49
CA ARG A 482 4.97 -20.28 -12.37
C ARG A 482 4.84 -21.73 -12.85
N LEU A 483 3.77 -22.42 -12.47
CA LEU A 483 3.46 -23.77 -12.97
C LEU A 483 3.33 -23.81 -14.50
N LEU A 484 2.70 -22.80 -15.11
CA LEU A 484 2.64 -22.70 -16.58
C LEU A 484 4.00 -22.47 -17.22
N ARG A 485 4.87 -21.64 -16.63
CA ARG A 485 6.24 -21.43 -17.12
C ARG A 485 7.08 -22.70 -17.04
N GLU A 486 6.92 -23.49 -15.98
CA GLU A 486 7.68 -24.72 -15.73
C GLU A 486 7.07 -25.98 -16.39
N GLY A 487 5.93 -25.85 -17.09
CA GLY A 487 5.33 -26.94 -17.88
C GLY A 487 4.30 -27.80 -17.15
N HIS A 488 3.93 -27.43 -15.92
CA HIS A 488 2.90 -28.08 -15.10
C HIS A 488 1.50 -27.58 -15.47
N TYR A 489 1.11 -27.78 -16.73
CA TYR A 489 -0.03 -27.10 -17.35
C TYR A 489 -1.39 -27.40 -16.72
N GLU A 490 -1.68 -28.68 -16.45
CA GLU A 490 -2.98 -29.10 -15.91
C GLU A 490 -3.16 -28.66 -14.45
N GLU A 491 -2.07 -28.74 -13.67
CA GLU A 491 -2.06 -28.34 -12.25
C GLU A 491 -2.28 -26.84 -12.07
N ALA A 492 -1.75 -26.01 -12.99
CA ALA A 492 -1.80 -24.56 -12.89
C ALA A 492 -3.22 -23.98 -12.88
N VAL A 493 -4.15 -24.60 -13.63
CA VAL A 493 -5.48 -24.02 -13.88
C VAL A 493 -6.24 -23.75 -12.58
N GLY A 494 -6.17 -24.67 -11.61
CA GLY A 494 -6.92 -24.55 -10.35
C GLY A 494 -6.44 -23.44 -9.40
N TYR A 495 -5.30 -22.81 -9.68
CA TYR A 495 -4.76 -21.76 -8.83
C TYR A 495 -5.20 -20.35 -9.25
N PHE A 496 -5.66 -20.16 -10.49
CA PHE A 496 -6.12 -18.86 -10.95
C PHE A 496 -7.44 -18.45 -10.27
N ASP A 497 -7.52 -17.20 -9.82
CA ASP A 497 -8.58 -16.67 -8.94
C ASP A 497 -9.97 -16.59 -9.60
N ASN A 498 -10.04 -16.51 -10.94
CA ASN A 498 -11.29 -16.32 -11.64
C ASN A 498 -11.42 -17.17 -12.93
N PRO A 499 -12.66 -17.43 -13.41
CA PRO A 499 -12.89 -18.30 -14.57
C PRO A 499 -12.24 -17.85 -15.88
N ASP A 500 -12.04 -16.54 -16.09
CA ASP A 500 -11.39 -16.01 -17.29
C ASP A 500 -9.92 -16.42 -17.32
N LEU A 501 -9.18 -16.17 -16.24
CA LEU A 501 -7.78 -16.61 -16.11
C LEU A 501 -7.64 -18.12 -16.19
N GLN A 502 -8.55 -18.88 -15.56
CA GLN A 502 -8.58 -20.34 -15.68
C GLN A 502 -8.78 -20.81 -17.12
N HIS A 503 -9.63 -20.12 -17.89
CA HIS A 503 -9.83 -20.43 -19.31
C HIS A 503 -8.58 -20.14 -20.14
N LYS A 504 -7.97 -18.96 -19.96
CA LYS A 504 -6.73 -18.56 -20.64
C LYS A 504 -5.59 -19.54 -20.36
N ALA A 505 -5.39 -19.90 -19.09
CA ALA A 505 -4.41 -20.87 -18.63
C ALA A 505 -4.63 -22.25 -19.24
N ARG A 506 -5.89 -22.73 -19.23
CA ARG A 506 -6.27 -24.02 -19.83
C ARG A 506 -5.99 -24.04 -21.32
N LEU A 507 -6.35 -22.98 -22.06
CA LEU A 507 -6.09 -22.90 -23.49
C LEU A 507 -4.60 -22.97 -23.79
N TYR A 508 -3.78 -22.18 -23.09
CA TYR A 508 -2.33 -22.21 -23.25
C TYR A 508 -1.77 -23.63 -23.00
N GLY A 509 -2.11 -24.22 -21.85
CA GLY A 509 -1.68 -25.55 -21.46
C GLY A 509 -2.07 -26.64 -22.46
N GLU A 510 -3.33 -26.65 -22.90
CA GLU A 510 -3.82 -27.61 -23.90
C GLU A 510 -3.07 -27.48 -25.23
N GLN A 511 -2.78 -26.28 -25.70
CA GLN A 511 -2.03 -26.09 -26.95
C GLN A 511 -0.59 -26.57 -26.82
N ARG A 512 0.05 -26.34 -25.67
CA ARG A 512 1.40 -26.87 -25.38
C ARG A 512 1.41 -28.41 -25.38
N MET A 513 0.47 -29.05 -24.67
CA MET A 513 0.35 -30.52 -24.67
C MET A 513 0.00 -31.09 -26.04
N LYS A 514 -0.92 -30.44 -26.78
CA LYS A 514 -1.27 -30.82 -28.16
C LYS A 514 -0.05 -30.75 -29.09
N ALA A 515 0.80 -29.74 -28.95
CA ALA A 515 2.03 -29.63 -29.74
C ALA A 515 3.00 -30.79 -29.47
N ASP A 516 3.21 -31.13 -28.20
CA ASP A 516 4.14 -32.19 -27.80
C ASP A 516 3.62 -33.58 -28.22
N ALA A 517 2.30 -33.81 -28.14
CA ALA A 517 1.66 -35.06 -28.55
C ALA A 517 1.46 -35.21 -30.08
N ALA A 518 1.44 -34.11 -30.84
CA ALA A 518 1.15 -34.15 -32.28
C ALA A 518 2.27 -34.85 -33.06
N TRP A 519 1.93 -35.93 -33.76
CA TRP A 519 2.87 -36.66 -34.62
C TRP A 519 3.08 -35.96 -35.98
N TRP A 520 2.07 -35.26 -36.48
CA TRP A 520 2.10 -34.61 -37.79
C TRP A 520 2.66 -33.19 -37.69
N PRO A 521 3.66 -32.78 -38.52
CA PRO A 521 4.35 -31.51 -38.37
C PRO A 521 3.44 -30.29 -38.37
N SER A 522 2.47 -30.17 -39.28
CA SER A 522 1.59 -28.99 -39.31
C SER A 522 0.65 -28.89 -38.11
N LYS A 523 0.24 -30.02 -37.52
CA LYS A 523 -0.62 -30.06 -36.33
C LYS A 523 0.19 -29.61 -35.12
N ARG A 524 1.45 -30.04 -35.04
CA ARG A 524 2.41 -29.52 -34.07
C ARG A 524 2.65 -28.02 -34.29
N ALA A 525 2.85 -27.57 -35.53
CA ALA A 525 3.03 -26.16 -35.87
C ALA A 525 1.82 -25.31 -35.47
N SER A 526 0.61 -25.76 -35.79
CA SER A 526 -0.63 -25.06 -35.43
C SER A 526 -0.80 -24.95 -33.92
N ALA A 527 -0.56 -26.03 -33.18
CA ALA A 527 -0.63 -26.01 -31.72
C ALA A 527 0.44 -25.10 -31.09
N LEU A 528 1.70 -25.15 -31.58
CA LEU A 528 2.77 -24.25 -31.15
C LEU A 528 2.43 -22.78 -31.44
N TYR A 529 1.90 -22.48 -32.62
CA TYR A 529 1.50 -21.14 -33.00
C TYR A 529 0.32 -20.62 -32.15
N ASN A 530 -0.67 -21.45 -31.87
CA ASN A 530 -1.78 -21.06 -30.99
C ASN A 530 -1.31 -20.84 -29.54
N ALA A 531 -0.36 -21.65 -29.05
CA ALA A 531 0.28 -21.42 -27.75
C ALA A 531 1.07 -20.11 -27.75
N ALA A 532 1.82 -19.82 -28.82
CA ALA A 532 2.53 -18.57 -29.03
C ALA A 532 1.60 -17.36 -29.00
N TRP A 533 0.51 -17.39 -29.77
CA TRP A 533 -0.50 -16.34 -29.78
C TRP A 533 -1.09 -16.12 -28.39
N THR A 534 -1.45 -17.20 -27.70
CA THR A 534 -1.99 -17.14 -26.33
C THR A 534 -0.99 -16.51 -25.35
N ALA A 535 0.29 -16.91 -25.44
CA ALA A 535 1.36 -16.31 -24.65
C ALA A 535 1.55 -14.82 -24.97
N ARG A 536 1.43 -14.41 -26.23
CA ARG A 536 1.56 -13.00 -26.60
C ARG A 536 0.40 -12.14 -26.09
N GLU A 537 -0.83 -12.63 -26.22
CA GLU A 537 -2.02 -11.85 -25.89
C GLU A 537 -2.30 -11.80 -24.39
N TRP A 538 -2.10 -12.93 -23.70
CA TRP A 538 -2.46 -13.07 -22.29
C TRP A 538 -1.27 -13.34 -21.37
N GLY A 539 -0.04 -13.29 -21.90
CA GLY A 539 1.16 -13.69 -21.16
C GLY A 539 1.42 -12.92 -19.88
N MET A 540 1.02 -11.65 -19.77
CA MET A 540 1.11 -10.94 -18.49
C MET A 540 0.26 -11.63 -17.42
N ASP A 541 -0.96 -12.03 -17.77
CA ASP A 541 -1.92 -12.64 -16.85
C ASP A 541 -1.55 -14.09 -16.48
N ILE A 542 -1.02 -14.86 -17.42
CA ILE A 542 -0.83 -16.31 -17.26
C ILE A 542 0.62 -16.77 -17.21
N LEU A 543 1.58 -15.93 -17.63
CA LEU A 543 3.00 -16.27 -17.61
C LEU A 543 3.83 -15.24 -16.86
N GLY A 544 3.34 -14.02 -16.61
CA GLY A 544 4.13 -12.93 -16.04
C GLY A 544 4.77 -13.26 -14.69
N TYR A 545 5.99 -12.75 -14.47
CA TYR A 545 6.58 -12.71 -13.14
C TYR A 545 5.85 -11.65 -12.28
N GLU A 546 5.56 -11.97 -11.02
CA GLU A 546 4.85 -11.03 -10.11
C GLU A 546 5.66 -9.74 -9.93
N MET A 547 6.97 -9.88 -9.74
CA MET A 547 7.95 -8.80 -9.69
C MET A 547 8.81 -8.81 -10.96
N ALA A 548 10.12 -8.53 -10.88
CA ALA A 548 11.00 -8.55 -12.03
C ALA A 548 11.00 -9.92 -12.76
N PRO A 549 11.05 -9.93 -14.11
CA PRO A 549 11.20 -8.76 -14.97
C PRO A 549 9.89 -8.11 -15.42
N ASP A 550 8.73 -8.74 -15.23
CA ASP A 550 7.47 -8.31 -15.85
C ASP A 550 6.64 -7.34 -15.01
N TYR A 551 6.75 -7.43 -13.68
CA TYR A 551 5.95 -6.71 -12.70
C TYR A 551 4.44 -6.88 -12.93
N ALA A 552 3.96 -8.12 -12.94
CA ALA A 552 2.54 -8.43 -13.07
C ALA A 552 1.69 -7.75 -11.96
N THR A 553 2.26 -7.50 -10.78
CA THR A 553 1.63 -6.69 -9.71
C THR A 553 1.19 -5.29 -10.17
N PHE A 554 1.87 -4.72 -11.18
CA PHE A 554 1.56 -3.43 -11.79
C PHE A 554 0.92 -3.55 -13.19
N GLY A 555 0.53 -4.75 -13.59
CA GLY A 555 0.14 -5.05 -14.98
C GLY A 555 1.26 -4.78 -15.99
N GLY A 556 2.51 -4.75 -15.52
CA GLY A 556 3.69 -4.33 -16.28
C GLY A 556 3.73 -2.86 -16.68
N ASN A 557 2.94 -1.97 -16.07
CA ASN A 557 3.04 -0.53 -16.35
C ASN A 557 4.33 0.08 -15.80
N TYR A 558 4.76 -0.39 -14.63
CA TYR A 558 5.95 0.09 -13.93
C TYR A 558 7.01 -1.01 -13.83
N SER A 559 8.24 -0.59 -13.61
CA SER A 559 9.36 -1.44 -13.20
C SER A 559 10.07 -0.71 -12.08
N LEU A 560 10.39 -1.43 -11.01
CA LEU A 560 11.18 -0.90 -9.91
C LEU A 560 12.66 -1.17 -10.18
N GLU A 561 13.56 -0.31 -9.73
CA GLU A 561 14.99 -0.64 -9.77
C GLU A 561 15.24 -1.97 -9.03
N SER A 562 16.01 -2.86 -9.64
CA SER A 562 16.41 -4.13 -9.03
C SER A 562 17.90 -4.07 -8.73
N THR A 563 18.25 -4.11 -7.45
CA THR A 563 19.66 -4.21 -7.05
C THR A 563 20.14 -5.63 -7.31
N GLU A 564 21.26 -5.77 -8.04
CA GLU A 564 21.90 -7.06 -8.27
C GLU A 564 22.21 -7.75 -6.93
N LEU A 565 21.65 -8.94 -6.72
CA LEU A 565 21.84 -9.69 -5.48
C LEU A 565 23.26 -10.29 -5.43
N LYS A 566 24.09 -9.77 -4.53
CA LYS A 566 25.48 -10.21 -4.33
C LYS A 566 25.63 -10.96 -3.02
N VAL A 567 26.42 -12.03 -3.07
CA VAL A 567 26.81 -12.80 -1.89
C VAL A 567 27.51 -11.88 -0.91
N GLY A 568 27.11 -11.93 0.35
CA GLY A 568 27.61 -11.02 1.36
C GLY A 568 27.12 -11.39 2.76
N PRO A 569 27.34 -10.51 3.76
CA PRO A 569 26.99 -10.82 5.14
C PRO A 569 25.53 -11.20 5.35
N LEU A 570 24.59 -10.64 4.58
CA LEU A 570 23.14 -10.83 4.71
C LEU A 570 22.52 -11.63 3.54
N VAL A 571 23.35 -12.16 2.63
CA VAL A 571 22.91 -12.88 1.44
C VAL A 571 23.78 -14.13 1.26
N ALA A 572 23.18 -15.30 1.40
CA ALA A 572 23.89 -16.58 1.27
C ALA A 572 24.06 -16.98 -0.20
N GLU A 573 25.15 -17.70 -0.51
CA GLU A 573 25.40 -18.26 -1.86
C GLU A 573 24.21 -19.10 -2.36
N ALA A 574 23.67 -19.97 -1.51
CA ALA A 574 22.54 -20.83 -1.86
C ALA A 574 21.27 -20.04 -2.24
N GLU A 575 21.09 -18.84 -1.69
CA GLU A 575 19.97 -17.96 -2.04
C GLU A 575 20.14 -17.44 -3.48
N VAL A 576 21.33 -16.95 -3.80
CA VAL A 576 21.67 -16.45 -5.14
C VAL A 576 21.52 -17.55 -6.18
N GLN A 577 21.95 -18.78 -5.88
CA GLN A 577 21.78 -19.91 -6.79
C GLN A 577 20.31 -20.24 -7.06
N ARG A 578 19.44 -20.18 -6.03
CA ARG A 578 17.99 -20.38 -6.19
C ARG A 578 17.34 -19.28 -7.05
N GLN A 579 17.73 -18.03 -6.84
CA GLN A 579 17.26 -16.92 -7.67
C GLN A 579 17.70 -17.05 -9.13
N LYS A 580 18.97 -17.41 -9.39
CA LYS A 580 19.44 -17.69 -10.75
C LYS A 580 18.69 -18.85 -11.40
N ALA A 581 18.43 -19.93 -10.66
CA ALA A 581 17.76 -21.12 -11.19
C ALA A 581 16.30 -20.88 -11.62
N SER A 582 15.63 -19.88 -11.03
CA SER A 582 14.23 -19.54 -11.34
C SER A 582 14.08 -18.31 -12.23
N GLU A 583 15.21 -17.78 -12.72
CA GLU A 583 15.26 -16.55 -13.53
C GLU A 583 14.51 -16.71 -14.84
N ALA A 584 13.89 -15.63 -15.30
CA ALA A 584 13.24 -15.60 -16.60
C ALA A 584 14.28 -15.87 -17.70
N GLN A 585 13.85 -16.54 -18.77
CA GLN A 585 14.72 -16.90 -19.89
C GLN A 585 14.08 -16.39 -21.20
N PRO A 586 14.55 -15.25 -21.76
CA PRO A 586 15.55 -14.33 -21.20
C PRO A 586 15.01 -13.49 -20.03
N ASP A 587 15.91 -12.94 -19.21
CA ASP A 587 15.57 -12.01 -18.12
C ASP A 587 15.32 -10.61 -18.66
N GLU A 588 14.24 -10.48 -19.42
CA GLU A 588 13.85 -9.26 -20.12
C GLU A 588 12.42 -8.89 -19.78
N ARG A 589 12.14 -7.59 -19.72
CA ARG A 589 10.80 -7.10 -19.43
C ARG A 589 9.81 -7.56 -20.49
N TYR A 590 8.64 -8.02 -20.05
CA TYR A 590 7.65 -8.69 -20.89
C TYR A 590 8.19 -10.01 -21.46
N HIS A 591 8.84 -10.83 -20.63
CA HIS A 591 9.53 -12.06 -21.04
C HIS A 591 8.58 -13.02 -21.80
N TYR A 592 7.28 -13.00 -21.47
CA TYR A 592 6.26 -13.79 -22.15
C TYR A 592 6.17 -13.50 -23.66
N ARG A 593 6.60 -12.32 -24.12
CA ARG A 593 6.72 -11.99 -25.55
C ARG A 593 7.84 -12.78 -26.21
N PHE A 594 8.98 -12.96 -25.54
CA PHE A 594 10.06 -13.82 -26.00
C PHE A 594 9.63 -15.29 -26.01
N VAL A 595 8.91 -15.74 -24.99
CA VAL A 595 8.31 -17.08 -24.97
C VAL A 595 7.38 -17.28 -26.17
N ALA A 596 6.51 -16.30 -26.45
CA ALA A 596 5.63 -16.33 -27.62
C ALA A 596 6.42 -16.39 -28.94
N THR A 597 7.44 -15.55 -29.09
CA THR A 597 8.31 -15.53 -30.28
C THR A 597 9.04 -16.85 -30.47
N ALA A 598 9.60 -17.43 -29.41
CA ALA A 598 10.28 -18.72 -29.45
C ALA A 598 9.33 -19.86 -29.83
N LEU A 599 8.11 -19.88 -29.27
CA LEU A 599 7.07 -20.84 -29.64
C LEU A 599 6.67 -20.72 -31.12
N ALA A 600 6.52 -19.51 -31.63
CA ALA A 600 6.20 -19.28 -33.04
C ALA A 600 7.36 -19.65 -33.96
N SER A 601 8.61 -19.36 -33.58
CA SER A 601 9.80 -19.80 -34.32
C SER A 601 9.86 -21.34 -34.40
N ARG A 602 9.60 -22.04 -33.30
CA ARG A 602 9.45 -23.51 -33.28
C ARG A 602 8.28 -24.00 -34.13
N ALA A 603 7.18 -23.25 -34.20
CA ALA A 603 6.07 -23.57 -35.10
C ALA A 603 6.54 -23.52 -36.57
N ALA A 604 7.32 -22.51 -36.95
CA ALA A 604 7.87 -22.37 -38.29
C ALA A 604 8.81 -23.53 -38.67
N ASP A 605 9.59 -24.08 -37.72
CA ASP A 605 10.44 -25.26 -37.93
C ASP A 605 9.65 -26.51 -38.37
N ASN A 606 8.34 -26.54 -38.05
CA ASN A 606 7.44 -27.64 -38.37
C ASN A 606 6.56 -27.36 -39.60
N LEU A 607 6.95 -26.39 -40.43
CA LEU A 607 6.25 -26.02 -41.66
C LEU A 607 7.17 -26.12 -42.89
N PRO A 608 6.63 -26.42 -44.09
CA PRO A 608 7.43 -26.36 -45.30
C PRO A 608 7.82 -24.92 -45.56
N HIS A 609 9.11 -24.65 -45.76
CA HIS A 609 9.63 -23.28 -45.92
C HIS A 609 9.00 -22.54 -47.10
N THR A 610 8.44 -23.26 -48.08
CA THR A 610 7.78 -22.67 -49.25
C THR A 610 6.27 -22.43 -49.07
N SER A 611 5.73 -22.66 -47.87
CA SER A 611 4.30 -22.49 -47.56
C SER A 611 3.97 -21.07 -47.09
N GLN A 612 2.73 -20.63 -47.35
CA GLN A 612 2.22 -19.37 -46.80
C GLN A 612 2.26 -19.39 -45.26
N ALA A 613 1.96 -20.53 -44.64
CA ALA A 613 1.97 -20.68 -43.19
C ALA A 613 3.34 -20.36 -42.59
N PHE A 614 4.43 -20.81 -43.22
CA PHE A 614 5.79 -20.49 -42.75
C PHE A 614 6.03 -18.98 -42.70
N ALA A 615 5.73 -18.28 -43.81
CA ALA A 615 5.85 -16.82 -43.87
C ALA A 615 4.95 -16.13 -42.82
N ALA A 616 3.70 -16.59 -42.69
CA ALA A 616 2.71 -15.96 -41.82
C ALA A 616 3.07 -16.13 -40.34
N VAL A 617 3.55 -17.32 -39.94
CA VAL A 617 4.04 -17.56 -38.58
C VAL A 617 5.20 -16.62 -38.24
N LEU A 618 6.22 -16.52 -39.10
CA LEU A 618 7.36 -15.63 -38.86
C LEU A 618 6.96 -14.15 -38.85
N CYS A 619 6.02 -13.75 -39.71
CA CYS A 619 5.48 -12.38 -39.73
C CYS A 619 4.79 -12.06 -38.40
N ASN A 620 3.86 -12.91 -37.95
CA ASN A 620 3.17 -12.72 -36.68
C ASN A 620 4.15 -12.70 -35.50
N ALA A 621 5.14 -13.60 -35.50
CA ALA A 621 6.19 -13.65 -34.48
C ALA A 621 6.99 -12.34 -34.40
N ALA A 622 7.32 -11.73 -35.54
CA ALA A 622 7.98 -10.42 -35.56
C ALA A 622 7.07 -9.33 -34.95
N GLY A 623 5.76 -9.42 -35.15
CA GLY A 623 4.78 -8.50 -34.55
C GLY A 623 4.59 -8.66 -33.03
N PHE A 624 5.15 -9.70 -32.41
CA PHE A 624 5.02 -9.91 -30.97
C PHE A 624 5.85 -8.93 -30.13
N ASN A 625 6.76 -8.19 -30.75
CA ASN A 625 7.53 -7.11 -30.12
C ASN A 625 8.32 -7.58 -28.89
N SER A 626 9.05 -8.69 -29.03
CA SER A 626 10.01 -9.18 -28.05
C SER A 626 11.29 -8.35 -28.05
N SER A 627 12.01 -8.25 -29.18
CA SER A 627 13.12 -7.30 -29.36
C SER A 627 13.34 -6.93 -30.83
N LEU A 628 14.07 -5.84 -31.09
CA LEU A 628 14.48 -5.45 -32.45
C LEU A 628 15.41 -6.48 -33.12
N GLU A 629 16.22 -7.17 -32.32
CA GLU A 629 17.11 -8.23 -32.79
C GLU A 629 16.30 -9.45 -33.26
N GLU A 630 15.35 -9.93 -32.45
CA GLU A 630 14.49 -11.07 -32.83
C GLU A 630 13.63 -10.73 -34.05
N GLN A 631 13.07 -9.52 -34.11
CA GLN A 631 12.32 -9.03 -35.28
C GLN A 631 13.17 -9.10 -36.56
N SER A 632 14.39 -8.57 -36.48
CA SER A 632 15.33 -8.58 -37.60
C SER A 632 15.72 -10.00 -38.00
N ALA A 633 15.95 -10.89 -37.02
CA ALA A 633 16.31 -12.28 -37.27
C ALA A 633 15.18 -13.05 -37.96
N LEU A 634 13.95 -12.88 -37.51
CA LEU A 634 12.76 -13.50 -38.11
C LEU A 634 12.50 -13.01 -39.53
N TYR A 635 12.66 -11.71 -39.77
CA TYR A 635 12.55 -11.14 -41.12
C TYR A 635 13.64 -11.70 -42.05
N ARG A 636 14.90 -11.73 -41.62
CA ARG A 636 16.00 -12.34 -42.40
C ARG A 636 15.73 -13.81 -42.69
N ARG A 637 15.24 -14.56 -41.70
CA ARG A 637 14.86 -15.96 -41.87
C ARG A 637 13.78 -16.11 -42.94
N HIS A 638 12.73 -15.28 -42.90
CA HIS A 638 11.70 -15.27 -43.92
C HIS A 638 12.26 -14.94 -45.32
N VAL A 639 13.13 -13.93 -45.45
CA VAL A 639 13.73 -13.56 -46.74
C VAL A 639 14.60 -14.67 -47.32
N ASN A 640 15.36 -15.38 -46.47
CA ASN A 640 16.28 -16.43 -46.91
C ASN A 640 15.59 -17.75 -47.27
N GLU A 641 14.54 -18.12 -46.52
CA GLU A 641 13.95 -19.45 -46.58
C GLU A 641 12.50 -19.46 -47.09
N GLY A 642 11.77 -18.35 -46.89
CA GLY A 642 10.33 -18.25 -47.09
C GLY A 642 9.90 -18.06 -48.55
N PRO A 643 8.60 -18.26 -48.86
CA PRO A 643 8.07 -17.93 -50.17
C PRO A 643 7.91 -16.42 -50.33
N TYR A 644 7.96 -15.94 -51.57
CA TYR A 644 7.50 -14.58 -51.88
C TYR A 644 5.99 -14.46 -51.64
N VAL A 645 5.59 -13.48 -50.83
CA VAL A 645 4.20 -13.15 -50.53
C VAL A 645 4.01 -11.63 -50.55
N VAL A 646 2.95 -11.16 -51.20
CA VAL A 646 2.74 -9.72 -51.46
C VAL A 646 2.59 -8.91 -50.16
N TRP A 647 1.96 -9.51 -49.14
CA TRP A 647 1.74 -8.87 -47.84
C TRP A 647 3.00 -8.76 -46.98
N ALA A 648 4.13 -9.41 -47.33
CA ALA A 648 5.39 -9.26 -46.60
C ALA A 648 6.04 -7.87 -46.78
N GLY A 649 5.44 -6.98 -47.58
CA GLY A 649 5.82 -5.56 -47.63
C GLY A 649 5.62 -4.82 -46.29
N ASP A 650 4.76 -5.33 -45.41
CA ASP A 650 4.49 -4.80 -44.06
C ASP A 650 4.70 -5.89 -42.99
N PHE A 651 5.86 -6.57 -43.07
CA PHE A 651 6.20 -7.71 -42.24
C PHE A 651 6.29 -7.33 -40.75
N GLY A 652 5.59 -8.07 -39.88
CA GLY A 652 5.48 -7.77 -38.45
C GLY A 652 4.25 -6.94 -38.07
N HIS A 653 3.46 -6.46 -39.04
CA HIS A 653 2.30 -5.62 -38.79
C HIS A 653 1.01 -6.25 -39.33
N GLN A 654 0.81 -6.26 -40.65
CA GLN A 654 -0.39 -6.82 -41.29
C GLN A 654 -0.19 -8.28 -41.71
N CYS A 655 -0.03 -9.14 -40.72
CA CYS A 655 0.22 -10.56 -40.94
C CYS A 655 -1.09 -11.37 -41.00
N PRO A 656 -1.33 -12.16 -42.07
CA PRO A 656 -2.50 -13.04 -42.12
C PRO A 656 -2.37 -14.20 -41.11
N TYR A 657 -3.49 -14.85 -40.80
CA TYR A 657 -3.46 -16.12 -40.06
C TYR A 657 -2.73 -17.19 -40.89
N PRO A 658 -1.89 -18.07 -40.27
CA PRO A 658 -1.18 -19.09 -41.01
C PRO A 658 -2.08 -20.21 -41.54
N ASP A 659 -1.96 -20.51 -42.84
CA ASP A 659 -2.74 -21.55 -43.51
C ASP A 659 -2.13 -22.95 -43.31
N PHE A 660 -2.36 -23.51 -42.12
CA PHE A 660 -1.85 -24.83 -41.75
C PHE A 660 -2.43 -25.97 -42.61
N GLU A 661 -3.66 -25.83 -43.11
CA GLU A 661 -4.31 -26.85 -43.93
C GLU A 661 -3.66 -26.99 -45.31
N ASN A 662 -3.30 -25.88 -45.96
CA ASN A 662 -2.58 -25.96 -47.24
C ASN A 662 -1.10 -26.32 -47.06
N ALA A 663 -0.52 -26.09 -45.86
CA ALA A 663 0.81 -26.62 -45.54
C ALA A 663 0.84 -28.16 -45.54
N ASP A 664 -0.24 -28.83 -45.11
CA ASP A 664 -0.37 -30.30 -45.17
C ASP A 664 -0.25 -30.86 -46.57
N LYS A 665 -0.99 -30.24 -47.50
CA LYS A 665 -0.96 -30.62 -48.92
C LYS A 665 0.46 -30.53 -49.46
N ARG A 666 1.22 -29.53 -49.01
CA ARG A 666 2.58 -29.26 -49.48
C ARG A 666 3.61 -30.28 -48.97
N TYR A 667 3.45 -30.78 -47.75
CA TYR A 667 4.25 -31.91 -47.25
C TYR A 667 4.06 -33.16 -48.09
N VAL A 668 2.80 -33.50 -48.40
CA VAL A 668 2.49 -34.65 -49.26
C VAL A 668 3.04 -34.45 -50.67
N THR A 669 2.85 -33.27 -51.27
CA THR A 669 3.35 -33.01 -52.63
C THR A 669 4.88 -33.02 -52.68
N GLN A 670 5.59 -32.41 -51.73
CA GLN A 670 7.06 -32.43 -51.72
C GLN A 670 7.64 -33.84 -51.66
N VAL A 671 7.10 -34.70 -50.78
CA VAL A 671 7.54 -36.10 -50.68
C VAL A 671 7.19 -36.86 -51.96
N THR A 672 5.97 -36.70 -52.48
CA THR A 672 5.58 -37.39 -53.73
C THR A 672 6.33 -36.90 -54.95
N ASP A 673 6.68 -35.62 -55.03
CA ASP A 673 7.39 -35.04 -56.16
C ASP A 673 8.89 -35.36 -56.10
N ALA A 674 9.48 -35.42 -54.90
CA ALA A 674 10.83 -35.96 -54.71
C ALA A 674 10.89 -37.44 -55.07
N ALA A 675 9.92 -38.25 -54.62
CA ALA A 675 9.81 -39.66 -54.99
C ALA A 675 9.57 -39.84 -56.50
N ARG A 676 8.68 -39.06 -57.11
CA ARG A 676 8.45 -39.04 -58.57
C ARG A 676 9.70 -38.64 -59.34
N THR A 677 10.47 -37.68 -58.84
CA THR A 677 11.70 -37.21 -59.48
C THR A 677 12.81 -38.25 -59.37
N ALA A 678 12.97 -38.89 -58.21
CA ALA A 678 13.91 -40.00 -58.01
C ALA A 678 13.55 -41.26 -58.81
N LEU A 679 12.25 -41.52 -59.01
CA LEU A 679 11.73 -42.64 -59.82
C LEU A 679 11.64 -42.29 -61.32
N ARG A 680 11.80 -41.02 -61.70
CA ARG A 680 11.71 -40.53 -63.09
C ARG A 680 12.68 -41.24 -64.05
N PRO A 681 13.94 -41.57 -63.68
CA PRO A 681 14.86 -42.35 -64.52
C PRO A 681 14.42 -43.81 -64.70
N TYR A 682 13.72 -44.38 -63.71
CA TYR A 682 13.26 -45.77 -63.72
C TYR A 682 11.85 -45.94 -64.29
N LYS A 683 11.24 -44.85 -64.80
CA LYS A 683 9.87 -44.84 -65.32
C LYS A 683 9.67 -45.85 -66.46
N TRP A 684 10.60 -45.93 -67.41
CA TRP A 684 10.54 -46.89 -68.53
C TRP A 684 10.79 -48.35 -68.10
N PRO A 685 11.84 -48.67 -67.31
CA PRO A 685 12.04 -50.02 -66.76
C PRO A 685 10.85 -50.54 -65.94
N VAL A 686 10.24 -49.70 -65.10
CA VAL A 686 9.09 -50.09 -64.25
C VAL A 686 7.84 -50.27 -65.10
N GLN A 687 7.59 -49.41 -66.09
CA GLN A 687 6.46 -49.56 -67.00
C GLN A 687 6.60 -50.81 -67.89
N ILE A 688 7.80 -51.06 -68.43
CA ILE A 688 8.09 -52.27 -69.21
C ILE A 688 7.94 -53.50 -68.32
N GLY A 689 8.50 -53.48 -67.10
CA GLY A 689 8.35 -54.56 -66.13
C GLY A 689 6.88 -54.85 -65.78
N ALA A 690 6.07 -53.81 -65.54
CA ALA A 690 4.64 -53.96 -65.26
C ALA A 690 3.87 -54.51 -66.47
N ILE A 691 4.19 -54.09 -67.70
CA ILE A 691 3.60 -54.61 -68.93
C ILE A 691 3.99 -56.08 -69.13
N VAL A 692 5.26 -56.44 -68.97
CA VAL A 692 5.74 -57.83 -69.08
C VAL A 692 5.07 -58.73 -68.05
N LEU A 693 4.88 -58.23 -66.82
CA LEU A 693 4.22 -58.98 -65.75
C LEU A 693 2.72 -59.12 -66.02
N ALA A 694 2.04 -58.07 -66.49
CA ALA A 694 0.63 -58.14 -66.90
C ALA A 694 0.41 -59.07 -68.10
N VAL A 695 1.30 -59.02 -69.10
CA VAL A 695 1.28 -59.93 -70.26
C VAL A 695 1.59 -61.37 -69.82
N GLY A 696 2.54 -61.58 -68.91
CA GLY A 696 2.86 -62.87 -68.33
C GLY A 696 1.67 -63.47 -67.57
N VAL A 697 0.97 -62.67 -66.78
CA VAL A 697 -0.25 -63.08 -66.07
C VAL A 697 -1.39 -63.36 -67.05
N ALA A 698 -1.58 -62.52 -68.07
CA ALA A 698 -2.59 -62.74 -69.11
C ALA A 698 -2.33 -64.04 -69.89
N LEU A 699 -1.07 -64.31 -70.27
CA LEU A 699 -0.66 -65.55 -70.94
C LEU A 699 -0.78 -66.77 -70.02
N ALA A 700 -0.49 -66.65 -68.73
CA ALA A 700 -0.71 -67.71 -67.75
C ALA A 700 -2.22 -68.01 -67.57
N LEU A 701 -3.09 -66.99 -67.61
CA LEU A 701 -4.53 -67.15 -67.55
C LEU A 701 -5.11 -67.73 -68.86
N ILE A 702 -4.62 -67.31 -70.01
CA ILE A 702 -5.01 -67.85 -71.33
C ILE A 702 -4.56 -69.31 -71.46
N SER A 703 -3.32 -69.64 -71.09
CA SER A 703 -2.82 -71.03 -71.12
C SER A 703 -3.55 -71.93 -70.11
N ARG A 704 -3.95 -71.41 -68.94
CA ARG A 704 -4.86 -72.11 -68.02
C ARG A 704 -6.24 -72.35 -68.62
N ARG A 705 -6.80 -71.39 -69.36
CA ARG A 705 -8.09 -71.56 -70.07
C ARG A 705 -7.98 -72.57 -71.23
N GLN A 706 -6.91 -72.54 -72.01
CA GLN A 706 -6.68 -73.51 -73.09
C GLN A 706 -6.41 -74.94 -72.57
N ARG A 707 -5.71 -75.10 -71.44
CA ARG A 707 -5.56 -76.41 -70.76
C ARG A 707 -6.88 -76.97 -70.22
N LYS A 708 -7.86 -76.11 -69.88
CA LYS A 708 -9.22 -76.54 -69.52
C LYS A 708 -10.08 -76.92 -70.75
N SER A 709 -9.83 -76.36 -71.93
CA SER A 709 -10.56 -76.71 -73.17
C SER A 709 -10.03 -77.98 -73.85
N ARG A 710 -8.80 -78.41 -73.57
CA ARG A 710 -8.22 -79.69 -74.04
C ARG A 710 -8.56 -80.91 -73.17
N LYS A 711 -9.40 -80.74 -72.15
CA LYS A 711 -9.90 -81.80 -71.25
C LYS A 711 -11.43 -81.98 -71.35
N ARG A 712 -12.00 -81.69 -72.52
CA ARG A 712 -13.36 -82.12 -72.88
C ARG A 712 -13.31 -83.01 -74.10
#